data_AF-A0A374HTN6-F1
#
_entry.id   AF-A0A374HTN6-F1
#
_cell.length_a   1.000
_cell.length_b   1.000
_cell.length_c   1.000
_cell.angle_alpha   90.00
_cell.angle_beta   90.00
_cell.angle_gamma   90.00
#
_symmetry.space_group_name_H-M   'P 1'
#
loop_
_entity.id
_entity.type
_entity.pdbx_description
1 polymer ?
#
loop_
_entity_poly.entity_id
_entity_poly.type
_entity_poly.pdbx_seq_one_letter_code
_entity_poly.pdbx_strand_id
1 'polypeptide(L)'
;MLDDIMDNEKYTIAQKLYEFYVMNDKYLAVQMPDGRYIPKRITCTPLLIYDMLNKGASFGMYQQQYRRSWIKWICLDFDCKEGGQLEGLVEKYVIPAAKRLEQLGIHYLAEFSGRRGVHLWIHTKGMITKSQGYSMIEELTGAYRLKLSADTKYGLDIFPAVAGGGMKLGKQVKLPLSVHRKGGRSFFIPDVINVKVDDWIHLPEQLDFWKIQDDILETYIPNDLEYLWKCLNISPEKEESDKGLLYKKEYLVANRMFSLEEIRSCCKESSVLYVIMKRAEEGNLKYLDRLVLVGCFRNFSNGALLWDILKQQHNFKEDITRQYLDKLKNRYYPITMRYLYDLYGQKLEENIDPQITLAEYIADRLDISIEKIQQKEVLSQKKVEKDIKYFQMIQKKELQYMKYDDEVLSVDDYLELSGLCQFDLLSIKRQFEAVIEGNITEHDLPVKYTMYERMEEGKNEPRILVSLCPYDRVLTTALIYELIENMGQRFHSYSYNLNYFYDAGSVFMPWYDSWKRFQQDVENYLFLDFFSENGIIKLDLTKFYDSIYIHALFRQIQEQGNQTENEEKKKRIDAILRYLGNYTEKLMLQMKGNIRGVPQGPAYARVFAELFLTAVLDSFCRKYHYTTETCRIMRYVDDMFIVYRGIDGNQLLNRFSEYIFARGLEINRSKTLIYECIGDMSEREKESLFENGAANYEMKSIQGMELEDEELQQENIRLFEKYLHRKGSWSIKDANFILNRYLDPIFVDEYLNKYAITLVKQKVGRGSIYKRLYEELFKRDEWLEKFFAMELYRQIPQNTVNFKNFMSVCYFSVSRIKILNAHIKDNFVEWLNIISEGCMEEKGTVGAIIGLMGGKYELKHWN
;
A
#
# COMPACT_ATOMS: atom_id res chain seq x y z
N MET A 1 -21.34 20.24 -23.61
CA MET A 1 -21.11 18.78 -23.70
C MET A 1 -21.33 18.08 -22.37
N LEU A 2 -20.58 18.38 -21.29
CA LEU A 2 -20.94 17.87 -19.94
C LEU A 2 -22.30 18.43 -19.49
N ASP A 3 -22.53 19.73 -19.70
CA ASP A 3 -23.84 20.35 -19.41
C ASP A 3 -24.99 19.73 -20.23
N ASP A 4 -24.75 19.34 -21.49
CA ASP A 4 -25.75 18.64 -22.33
C ASP A 4 -25.98 17.19 -21.91
N ILE A 5 -25.01 16.55 -21.24
CA ILE A 5 -25.12 15.20 -20.68
C ILE A 5 -25.87 15.24 -19.34
N MET A 6 -25.72 16.32 -18.58
CA MET A 6 -26.34 16.47 -17.25
C MET A 6 -27.87 16.56 -17.28
N ASP A 7 -28.46 16.97 -18.41
CA ASP A 7 -29.93 17.02 -18.64
C ASP A 7 -30.50 15.71 -19.25
N ASN A 8 -29.73 14.62 -19.24
CA ASN A 8 -30.15 13.32 -19.79
C ASN A 8 -30.69 12.39 -18.69
N GLU A 9 -31.87 11.81 -18.87
CA GLU A 9 -32.50 10.83 -17.94
C GLU A 9 -31.52 9.72 -17.51
N LYS A 10 -30.71 9.19 -18.43
CA LYS A 10 -29.72 8.16 -18.11
C LYS A 10 -28.61 8.65 -17.19
N TYR A 11 -28.26 9.94 -17.23
CA TYR A 11 -27.23 10.49 -16.35
C TYR A 11 -27.77 10.67 -14.93
N THR A 12 -29.00 11.16 -14.78
CA THR A 12 -29.73 11.18 -13.49
C THR A 12 -29.80 9.79 -12.88
N ILE A 13 -30.23 8.79 -13.67
CA ILE A 13 -30.21 7.37 -13.27
C ILE A 13 -28.81 6.94 -12.83
N ALA A 14 -27.77 7.28 -13.59
CA ALA A 14 -26.40 6.88 -13.28
C ALA A 14 -25.91 7.47 -11.94
N GLN A 15 -26.30 8.71 -11.61
CA GLN A 15 -26.01 9.33 -10.31
C GLN A 15 -26.70 8.57 -9.16
N LYS A 16 -27.98 8.22 -9.32
CA LYS A 16 -28.73 7.44 -8.32
C LYS A 16 -28.15 6.03 -8.16
N LEU A 17 -27.80 5.36 -9.25
CA LEU A 17 -27.14 4.06 -9.21
C LEU A 17 -25.80 4.12 -8.48
N TYR A 18 -25.02 5.19 -8.69
CA TYR A 18 -23.78 5.41 -7.94
C TYR A 18 -24.07 5.54 -6.43
N GLU A 19 -24.99 6.43 -6.07
CA GLU A 19 -25.38 6.73 -4.71
C GLU A 19 -25.91 5.50 -3.95
N PHE A 20 -26.76 4.70 -4.59
CA PHE A 20 -27.39 3.54 -3.95
C PHE A 20 -26.48 2.31 -3.92
N TYR A 21 -25.70 2.04 -4.97
CA TYR A 21 -25.02 0.74 -5.12
C TYR A 21 -23.50 0.78 -4.94
N VAL A 22 -22.84 1.91 -5.21
CA VAL A 22 -21.37 1.97 -5.22
C VAL A 22 -20.78 2.14 -3.83
N MET A 23 -20.42 1.03 -3.17
CA MET A 23 -19.67 1.04 -1.90
C MET A 23 -18.15 1.00 -2.11
N ASN A 24 -17.71 0.24 -3.12
CA ASN A 24 -16.32 0.18 -3.56
C ASN A 24 -16.14 1.02 -4.82
N ASP A 25 -15.58 2.20 -4.64
CA ASP A 25 -15.26 3.13 -5.72
C ASP A 25 -13.89 2.85 -6.36
N LYS A 26 -13.08 1.93 -5.79
CA LYS A 26 -11.72 1.64 -6.26
C LYS A 26 -11.64 0.44 -7.19
N TYR A 27 -12.58 -0.49 -7.08
CA TYR A 27 -12.62 -1.71 -7.85
C TYR A 27 -14.02 -1.95 -8.38
N LEU A 28 -14.07 -2.35 -9.64
CA LEU A 28 -15.27 -2.69 -10.37
C LEU A 28 -15.07 -4.08 -10.98
N ALA A 29 -16.12 -4.90 -11.02
CA ALA A 29 -16.05 -6.15 -11.76
C ALA A 29 -16.48 -5.88 -13.21
N VAL A 30 -15.56 -6.04 -14.16
CA VAL A 30 -15.82 -5.78 -15.57
C VAL A 30 -16.20 -7.08 -16.27
N GLN A 31 -17.26 -7.06 -17.07
CA GLN A 31 -17.69 -8.23 -17.83
C GLN A 31 -16.84 -8.45 -19.09
N MET A 32 -16.18 -9.60 -19.15
CA MET A 32 -15.37 -10.06 -20.27
C MET A 32 -16.23 -10.64 -21.41
N PRO A 33 -15.68 -10.84 -22.62
CA PRO A 33 -16.41 -11.41 -23.76
C PRO A 33 -17.08 -12.75 -23.52
N ASP A 34 -16.50 -13.61 -22.67
CA ASP A 34 -17.07 -14.89 -22.29
C ASP A 34 -18.22 -14.77 -21.25
N GLY A 35 -18.58 -13.55 -20.85
CA GLY A 35 -19.61 -13.23 -19.87
C GLY A 35 -19.16 -13.28 -18.42
N ARG A 36 -17.90 -13.66 -18.11
CA ARG A 36 -17.38 -13.70 -16.75
C ARG A 36 -17.02 -12.29 -16.26
N TYR A 37 -17.13 -12.07 -14.95
CA TYR A 37 -16.73 -10.83 -14.31
C TYR A 37 -15.33 -10.95 -13.72
N ILE A 38 -14.46 -9.98 -14.01
CA ILE A 38 -13.11 -9.92 -13.46
C ILE A 38 -12.94 -8.61 -12.66
N PRO A 39 -12.39 -8.66 -11.43
CA PRO A 39 -12.04 -7.45 -10.69
C PRO A 39 -11.02 -6.62 -11.46
N LYS A 40 -11.37 -5.38 -11.78
CA LYS A 40 -10.47 -4.37 -12.33
C LYS A 40 -10.41 -3.17 -11.41
N ARG A 41 -9.22 -2.58 -11.29
CA ARG A 41 -9.00 -1.39 -10.49
C ARG A 41 -9.33 -0.16 -11.32
N ILE A 42 -10.61 0.19 -11.33
CA ILE A 42 -11.15 1.32 -12.08
C ILE A 42 -11.96 2.15 -11.09
N THR A 43 -11.74 3.45 -11.11
CA THR A 43 -12.55 4.36 -10.30
C THR A 43 -13.96 4.39 -10.87
N CYS A 44 -14.95 3.92 -10.11
CA CYS A 44 -16.34 4.02 -10.54
C CYS A 44 -16.83 5.46 -10.35
N THR A 45 -17.48 6.04 -11.35
CA THR A 45 -18.10 7.38 -11.31
C THR A 45 -19.47 7.34 -11.96
N PRO A 46 -20.36 8.32 -11.73
CA PRO A 46 -21.63 8.42 -12.43
C PRO A 46 -21.46 8.41 -13.95
N LEU A 47 -20.46 9.11 -14.50
CA LEU A 47 -20.24 9.08 -15.96
C LEU A 47 -19.86 7.69 -16.48
N LEU A 48 -19.08 6.92 -15.70
CA LEU A 48 -18.76 5.54 -16.07
C LEU A 48 -20.02 4.67 -16.12
N ILE A 49 -20.97 4.86 -15.20
CA ILE A 49 -22.26 4.18 -15.20
C ILE A 49 -23.12 4.66 -16.36
N TYR A 50 -23.15 5.96 -16.66
CA TYR A 50 -23.85 6.51 -17.82
C TYR A 50 -23.39 5.88 -19.15
N ASP A 51 -22.07 5.75 -19.34
CA ASP A 51 -21.49 5.07 -20.49
C ASP A 51 -21.91 3.59 -20.54
N MET A 52 -21.99 2.92 -19.39
CA MET A 52 -22.48 1.53 -19.30
C MET A 52 -23.92 1.42 -19.82
N LEU A 53 -24.79 2.34 -19.41
CA LEU A 53 -26.19 2.37 -19.86
C LEU A 53 -26.30 2.64 -21.36
N ASN A 54 -25.47 3.54 -21.90
CA ASN A 54 -25.47 3.87 -23.33
C ASN A 54 -24.92 2.76 -24.21
N LYS A 55 -23.81 2.15 -23.81
CA LYS A 55 -23.14 1.09 -24.57
C LYS A 55 -23.81 -0.28 -24.41
N GLY A 56 -24.82 -0.40 -23.55
CA GLY A 56 -25.42 -1.69 -23.21
C GLY A 56 -24.38 -2.64 -22.60
N ALA A 57 -23.57 -2.14 -21.67
CA ALA A 57 -22.55 -2.92 -20.99
C ALA A 57 -23.07 -3.42 -19.63
N SER A 58 -22.22 -4.16 -18.92
CA SER A 58 -22.52 -4.64 -17.58
C SER A 58 -21.33 -4.56 -16.65
N PHE A 59 -21.56 -3.97 -15.49
CA PHE A 59 -20.60 -3.92 -14.39
C PHE A 59 -21.14 -4.66 -13.17
N GLY A 60 -20.22 -5.25 -12.41
CA GLY A 60 -20.51 -5.79 -11.09
C GLY A 60 -19.95 -4.87 -10.01
N MET A 61 -20.78 -4.55 -9.03
CA MET A 61 -20.38 -3.79 -7.85
C MET A 61 -20.05 -4.73 -6.71
N TYR A 62 -19.01 -4.38 -5.97
CA TYR A 62 -18.66 -5.07 -4.73
C TYR A 62 -19.42 -4.49 -3.55
N GLN A 63 -20.02 -5.36 -2.73
CA GLN A 63 -20.86 -4.94 -1.62
C GLN A 63 -20.10 -4.20 -0.51
N GLN A 64 -18.80 -4.47 -0.34
CA GLN A 64 -17.99 -3.95 0.77
C GLN A 64 -17.03 -2.85 0.33
N GLN A 65 -16.83 -1.86 1.19
CA GLN A 65 -15.78 -0.89 1.02
C GLN A 65 -14.41 -1.58 1.02
N TYR A 66 -13.49 -1.12 0.16
CA TYR A 66 -12.19 -1.75 -0.02
C TYR A 66 -11.43 -1.95 1.31
N ARG A 67 -11.10 -3.21 1.63
CA ARG A 67 -10.44 -3.65 2.88
C ARG A 67 -11.16 -3.26 4.18
N ARG A 68 -12.46 -2.96 4.13
CA ARG A 68 -13.29 -2.60 5.29
C ARG A 68 -14.58 -3.41 5.27
N SER A 69 -15.21 -3.58 6.42
CA SER A 69 -16.45 -4.35 6.57
C SER A 69 -17.72 -3.48 6.44
N TRP A 70 -17.59 -2.26 5.91
CA TRP A 70 -18.72 -1.34 5.73
C TRP A 70 -19.48 -1.67 4.44
N ILE A 71 -20.81 -1.61 4.51
CA ILE A 71 -21.76 -1.78 3.40
C ILE A 71 -22.84 -0.69 3.51
N LYS A 72 -23.63 -0.48 2.44
CA LYS A 72 -24.76 0.48 2.42
C LYS A 72 -26.07 -0.08 1.85
N TRP A 73 -26.06 -1.37 1.50
CA TRP A 73 -27.21 -2.08 0.95
C TRP A 73 -27.13 -3.58 1.22
N ILE A 74 -28.31 -4.19 1.19
CA ILE A 74 -28.56 -5.63 1.31
C ILE A 74 -29.33 -6.07 0.06
N CYS A 75 -29.07 -7.28 -0.42
CA CYS A 75 -29.76 -7.84 -1.57
C CYS A 75 -30.23 -9.28 -1.30
N LEU A 76 -31.48 -9.54 -1.67
CA LEU A 76 -32.07 -10.88 -1.76
C LEU A 76 -32.19 -11.24 -3.25
N ASP A 77 -31.33 -12.13 -3.72
CA ASP A 77 -31.24 -12.56 -5.12
C ASP A 77 -32.01 -13.87 -5.32
N PHE A 78 -33.25 -13.77 -5.81
CA PHE A 78 -34.09 -14.92 -6.13
C PHE A 78 -33.81 -15.36 -7.56
N ASP A 79 -33.45 -16.63 -7.76
CA ASP A 79 -33.10 -17.16 -9.09
C ASP A 79 -33.79 -18.49 -9.38
N CYS A 80 -34.17 -18.73 -10.64
CA CYS A 80 -34.60 -20.05 -11.10
C CYS A 80 -33.36 -20.94 -11.37
N LYS A 81 -33.34 -22.17 -10.84
CA LYS A 81 -32.25 -23.12 -11.10
C LYS A 81 -32.20 -23.53 -12.57
N GLU A 82 -33.37 -23.68 -13.21
CA GLU A 82 -33.56 -23.94 -14.64
C GLU A 82 -34.38 -22.81 -15.31
N GLY A 83 -34.32 -22.67 -16.64
CA GLY A 83 -35.04 -21.61 -17.36
C GLY A 83 -36.56 -21.82 -17.44
N GLY A 84 -37.33 -20.73 -17.61
CA GLY A 84 -38.76 -20.80 -17.97
C GLY A 84 -39.75 -20.90 -16.79
N GLN A 85 -39.33 -20.60 -15.55
CA GLN A 85 -40.18 -20.70 -14.35
C GLN A 85 -40.28 -19.39 -13.55
N LEU A 86 -40.11 -18.25 -14.22
CA LEU A 86 -40.04 -16.94 -13.56
C LEU A 86 -41.33 -16.57 -12.83
N GLU A 87 -42.49 -16.80 -13.45
CA GLU A 87 -43.80 -16.53 -12.82
C GLU A 87 -43.96 -17.31 -11.51
N GLY A 88 -43.64 -18.60 -11.52
CA GLY A 88 -43.69 -19.43 -10.32
C GLY A 88 -42.70 -19.02 -9.23
N LEU A 89 -41.51 -18.50 -9.59
CA LEU A 89 -40.56 -17.91 -8.63
C LEU A 89 -41.16 -16.65 -7.97
N VAL A 90 -41.75 -15.78 -8.80
CA VAL A 90 -42.31 -14.50 -8.37
C VAL A 90 -43.47 -14.72 -7.41
N GLU A 91 -44.45 -15.54 -7.79
CA GLU A 91 -45.64 -15.82 -6.98
C GLU A 91 -45.30 -16.52 -5.66
N LYS A 92 -44.39 -17.51 -5.71
CA LYS A 92 -44.11 -18.37 -4.56
C LYS A 92 -43.17 -17.74 -3.54
N TYR A 93 -42.23 -16.89 -3.97
CA TYR A 93 -41.17 -16.40 -3.09
C TYR A 93 -40.94 -14.89 -3.14
N VAL A 94 -40.95 -14.25 -4.32
CA VAL A 94 -40.67 -12.81 -4.43
C VAL A 94 -41.82 -11.99 -3.83
N ILE A 95 -43.08 -12.24 -4.24
CA ILE A 95 -44.26 -11.53 -3.74
C ILE A 95 -44.41 -11.70 -2.21
N PRO A 96 -44.29 -12.91 -1.63
CA PRO A 96 -44.33 -13.07 -0.18
C PRO A 96 -43.23 -12.32 0.56
N ALA A 97 -42.00 -12.28 0.01
CA ALA A 97 -40.91 -11.52 0.60
C ALA A 97 -41.16 -10.00 0.53
N ALA A 98 -41.61 -9.51 -0.63
CA ALA A 98 -41.98 -8.11 -0.85
C ALA A 98 -43.12 -7.66 0.10
N LYS A 99 -44.19 -8.46 0.23
CA LYS A 99 -45.29 -8.19 1.18
C LYS A 99 -44.82 -8.13 2.62
N ARG A 100 -43.86 -8.99 3.02
CA ARG A 100 -43.27 -8.94 4.37
C ARG A 100 -42.49 -7.64 4.59
N LEU A 101 -41.76 -7.16 3.58
CA LEU A 101 -41.05 -5.88 3.67
C LEU A 101 -42.04 -4.71 3.83
N GLU A 102 -43.14 -4.68 3.05
CA GLU A 102 -44.19 -3.66 3.20
C GLU A 102 -44.87 -3.71 4.57
N GLN A 103 -45.15 -4.90 5.10
CA GLN A 103 -45.73 -5.07 6.45
C GLN A 103 -44.83 -4.54 7.56
N LEU A 104 -43.51 -4.62 7.38
CA LEU A 104 -42.52 -4.06 8.32
C LEU A 104 -42.23 -2.57 8.06
N GLY A 105 -42.83 -1.98 7.03
CA GLY A 105 -42.55 -0.61 6.59
C GLY A 105 -41.12 -0.43 6.07
N ILE A 106 -40.51 -1.49 5.51
CA ILE A 106 -39.16 -1.46 4.95
C ILE A 106 -39.26 -1.18 3.45
N HIS A 107 -38.65 -0.08 3.00
CA HIS A 107 -38.60 0.30 1.60
C HIS A 107 -37.60 -0.57 0.83
N TYR A 108 -38.00 -1.04 -0.35
CA TYR A 108 -37.16 -1.86 -1.23
C TYR A 108 -37.31 -1.47 -2.70
N LEU A 109 -36.33 -1.86 -3.52
CA LEU A 109 -36.42 -1.83 -4.98
C LEU A 109 -36.44 -3.26 -5.51
N ALA A 110 -37.39 -3.58 -6.38
CA ALA A 110 -37.43 -4.86 -7.09
C ALA A 110 -36.77 -4.70 -8.47
N GLU A 111 -35.81 -5.55 -8.82
CA GLU A 111 -35.14 -5.55 -10.12
C GLU A 111 -35.28 -6.92 -10.78
N PHE A 112 -35.75 -6.97 -12.03
CA PHE A 112 -35.64 -8.17 -12.84
C PHE A 112 -34.21 -8.29 -13.36
N SER A 113 -33.55 -9.43 -13.13
CA SER A 113 -32.13 -9.62 -13.44
C SER A 113 -31.80 -9.65 -14.93
N GLY A 114 -32.80 -9.61 -15.81
CA GLY A 114 -32.65 -9.67 -17.27
C GLY A 114 -32.58 -11.08 -17.82
N ARG A 115 -32.79 -12.13 -17.01
CA ARG A 115 -32.87 -13.51 -17.51
C ARG A 115 -33.88 -14.38 -16.76
N ARG A 116 -33.64 -14.65 -15.48
CA ARG A 116 -34.36 -15.72 -14.75
C ARG A 116 -34.50 -15.49 -13.24
N GLY A 117 -34.20 -14.29 -12.77
CA GLY A 117 -34.24 -13.98 -11.35
C GLY A 117 -34.75 -12.57 -11.07
N VAL A 118 -35.08 -12.31 -9.81
CA VAL A 118 -35.53 -11.01 -9.31
C VAL A 118 -34.74 -10.67 -8.04
N HIS A 119 -34.20 -9.47 -7.98
CA HIS A 119 -33.48 -8.95 -6.83
C HIS A 119 -34.39 -8.04 -6.01
N LEU A 120 -34.43 -8.22 -4.69
CA LEU A 120 -35.00 -7.24 -3.77
C LEU A 120 -33.86 -6.52 -3.04
N TRP A 121 -33.73 -5.23 -3.31
CA TRP A 121 -32.68 -4.37 -2.78
C TRP A 121 -33.18 -3.52 -1.62
N ILE A 122 -32.45 -3.52 -0.51
CA ILE A 122 -32.77 -2.74 0.68
C ILE A 122 -31.58 -1.83 0.98
N HIS A 123 -31.77 -0.52 0.85
CA HIS A 123 -30.74 0.49 1.06
C HIS A 123 -30.90 1.16 2.43
N THR A 124 -29.79 1.61 3.00
CA THR A 124 -29.76 2.30 4.29
C THR A 124 -29.31 3.75 4.15
N LYS A 125 -29.89 4.65 4.97
CA LYS A 125 -29.38 6.01 5.16
C LYS A 125 -28.10 5.97 5.99
N GLY A 126 -26.96 5.82 5.30
CA GLY A 126 -25.65 5.68 5.92
C GLY A 126 -25.07 4.27 5.80
N MET A 127 -23.93 4.06 6.44
CA MET A 127 -23.17 2.81 6.37
C MET A 127 -23.45 1.91 7.57
N ILE A 128 -23.54 0.60 7.34
CA ILE A 128 -23.64 -0.43 8.38
C ILE A 128 -22.47 -1.40 8.25
N THR A 129 -22.19 -2.15 9.32
CA THR A 129 -21.24 -3.25 9.24
C THR A 129 -21.84 -4.45 8.51
N LYS A 130 -20.99 -5.27 7.90
CA LYS A 130 -21.37 -6.54 7.28
C LYS A 130 -22.08 -7.48 8.26
N SER A 131 -21.69 -7.47 9.53
CA SER A 131 -22.32 -8.26 10.60
C SER A 131 -23.77 -7.82 10.79
N GLN A 132 -23.99 -6.51 10.95
CA GLN A 132 -25.32 -5.92 11.07
C GLN A 132 -26.19 -6.25 9.86
N GLY A 133 -25.65 -6.11 8.65
CA GLY A 133 -26.38 -6.46 7.43
C GLY A 133 -26.74 -7.94 7.33
N TYR A 134 -25.87 -8.83 7.81
CA TYR A 134 -26.16 -10.27 7.85
C TYR A 134 -27.30 -10.59 8.83
N SER A 135 -27.26 -10.00 10.03
CA SER A 135 -28.35 -10.13 11.01
C SER A 135 -29.69 -9.66 10.44
N MET A 136 -29.71 -8.54 9.71
CA MET A 136 -30.92 -8.05 9.02
C MET A 136 -31.47 -9.09 8.03
N ILE A 137 -30.62 -9.74 7.23
CA ILE A 137 -31.08 -10.79 6.30
C ILE A 137 -31.64 -12.00 7.03
N GLU A 138 -30.98 -12.46 8.11
CA GLU A 138 -31.45 -13.62 8.87
C GLU A 138 -32.87 -13.36 9.41
N GLU A 139 -33.13 -12.18 9.96
CA GLU A 139 -34.47 -11.79 10.44
C GLU A 139 -35.51 -11.68 9.32
N LEU A 140 -35.10 -11.19 8.15
CA LEU A 140 -35.99 -11.06 7.00
C LEU A 140 -36.32 -12.42 6.35
N THR A 141 -35.34 -13.33 6.26
CA THR A 141 -35.43 -14.54 5.44
C THR A 141 -35.62 -15.83 6.24
N GLY A 142 -35.32 -15.83 7.55
CA GLY A 142 -35.24 -17.04 8.39
C GLY A 142 -36.48 -17.93 8.34
N ALA A 143 -37.67 -17.33 8.20
CA ALA A 143 -38.95 -18.05 8.17
C ALA A 143 -39.16 -18.92 6.92
N TYR A 144 -38.47 -18.65 5.80
CA TYR A 144 -38.69 -19.36 4.52
C TYR A 144 -37.40 -19.81 3.83
N ARG A 145 -36.22 -19.40 4.30
CA ARG A 145 -34.93 -19.76 3.70
C ARG A 145 -34.70 -21.27 3.64
N LEU A 146 -35.08 -22.02 4.70
CA LEU A 146 -34.97 -23.48 4.72
C LEU A 146 -35.86 -24.14 3.65
N LYS A 147 -37.06 -23.61 3.43
CA LYS A 147 -37.98 -24.10 2.37
C LYS A 147 -37.38 -23.87 0.99
N LEU A 148 -36.79 -22.70 0.76
CA LEU A 148 -36.15 -22.33 -0.50
C LEU A 148 -34.87 -23.16 -0.76
N SER A 149 -34.09 -23.47 0.26
CA SER A 149 -32.91 -24.34 0.13
C SER A 149 -33.26 -25.78 -0.25
N ALA A 150 -34.43 -26.27 0.18
CA ALA A 150 -34.93 -27.60 -0.15
C ALA A 150 -35.69 -27.65 -1.49
N ASP A 151 -36.01 -26.50 -2.08
CA ASP A 151 -36.72 -26.41 -3.35
C ASP A 151 -35.76 -26.74 -4.52
N THR A 152 -36.13 -27.69 -5.37
CA THR A 152 -35.27 -28.11 -6.50
C THR A 152 -35.32 -27.15 -7.68
N LYS A 153 -36.31 -26.25 -7.73
CA LYS A 153 -36.56 -25.34 -8.86
C LYS A 153 -36.01 -23.93 -8.66
N TYR A 154 -35.94 -23.49 -7.42
CA TYR A 154 -35.65 -22.09 -7.08
C TYR A 154 -34.47 -21.97 -6.11
N GLY A 155 -33.81 -20.82 -6.11
CA GLY A 155 -32.69 -20.48 -5.23
C GLY A 155 -32.82 -19.07 -4.67
N LEU A 156 -32.15 -18.84 -3.55
CA LEU A 156 -32.00 -17.54 -2.92
C LEU A 156 -30.54 -17.36 -2.53
N ASP A 157 -29.87 -16.44 -3.20
CA ASP A 157 -28.57 -15.93 -2.78
C ASP A 157 -28.76 -14.66 -1.95
N ILE A 158 -27.99 -14.56 -0.87
CA ILE A 158 -28.08 -13.43 0.06
C ILE A 158 -26.79 -12.63 0.11
N PHE A 159 -26.93 -11.31 0.21
CA PHE A 159 -25.82 -10.38 0.27
C PHE A 159 -26.06 -9.37 1.40
N PRO A 160 -25.30 -9.40 2.51
CA PRO A 160 -24.10 -10.22 2.73
C PRO A 160 -24.39 -11.70 2.98
N ALA A 161 -23.53 -12.57 2.44
CA ALA A 161 -23.67 -14.03 2.58
C ALA A 161 -23.18 -14.60 3.91
N VAL A 162 -22.40 -13.83 4.67
CA VAL A 162 -21.81 -14.19 5.97
C VAL A 162 -21.63 -12.93 6.83
N ALA A 163 -21.72 -13.05 8.15
CA ALA A 163 -21.55 -11.94 9.09
C ALA A 163 -20.12 -11.37 9.12
N GLY A 164 -19.11 -12.22 8.90
CA GLY A 164 -17.69 -11.87 8.99
C GLY A 164 -16.88 -12.28 7.75
N GLY A 165 -15.56 -12.30 7.87
CA GLY A 165 -14.65 -12.72 6.80
C GLY A 165 -14.29 -11.59 5.82
N GLY A 166 -13.01 -11.20 5.86
CA GLY A 166 -12.43 -10.11 5.07
C GLY A 166 -11.85 -10.61 3.75
N MET A 167 -12.71 -10.89 2.76
CA MET A 167 -12.22 -10.80 1.38
C MET A 167 -11.96 -9.33 1.07
N LYS A 168 -10.81 -9.04 0.45
CA LYS A 168 -10.34 -7.69 0.07
C LYS A 168 -11.42 -6.80 -0.59
N LEU A 169 -12.35 -7.41 -1.33
CA LEU A 169 -13.41 -6.74 -2.10
C LEU A 169 -14.84 -7.08 -1.62
N GLY A 170 -15.07 -8.23 -0.98
CA GLY A 170 -16.42 -8.75 -0.73
C GLY A 170 -17.03 -9.48 -1.94
N LYS A 171 -18.29 -9.93 -1.81
CA LYS A 171 -19.03 -10.52 -2.94
C LYS A 171 -19.46 -9.42 -3.92
N GLN A 172 -19.51 -9.77 -5.20
CA GLN A 172 -19.98 -8.90 -6.27
C GLN A 172 -21.44 -9.22 -6.61
N VAL A 173 -22.20 -8.18 -6.95
CA VAL A 173 -23.53 -8.29 -7.56
C VAL A 173 -23.55 -7.40 -8.81
N LYS A 174 -24.25 -7.83 -9.86
CA LYS A 174 -24.41 -7.03 -11.08
C LYS A 174 -25.10 -5.70 -10.73
N LEU A 175 -24.61 -4.59 -11.28
CA LEU A 175 -25.25 -3.29 -11.13
C LEU A 175 -26.60 -3.30 -11.87
N PRO A 176 -27.70 -2.79 -11.29
CA PRO A 176 -28.98 -2.69 -11.99
C PRO A 176 -28.90 -1.91 -13.30
N LEU A 177 -29.85 -2.14 -14.21
CA LEU A 177 -29.93 -1.56 -15.56
C LEU A 177 -28.82 -1.98 -16.53
N SER A 178 -27.92 -2.86 -16.08
CA SER A 178 -26.87 -3.46 -16.91
C SER A 178 -27.42 -4.45 -17.94
N VAL A 179 -26.74 -4.57 -19.08
CA VAL A 179 -27.04 -5.57 -20.12
C VAL A 179 -25.96 -6.65 -20.12
N HIS A 180 -26.33 -7.86 -19.68
CA HIS A 180 -25.38 -8.97 -19.56
C HIS A 180 -25.08 -9.57 -20.94
N ARG A 181 -23.82 -9.86 -21.30
CA ARG A 181 -23.46 -10.43 -22.63
C ARG A 181 -24.20 -11.72 -23.01
N LYS A 182 -24.63 -12.51 -22.02
CA LYS A 182 -25.41 -13.76 -22.18
C LYS A 182 -26.88 -13.66 -21.72
N GLY A 183 -27.41 -12.46 -21.54
CA GLY A 183 -28.76 -12.23 -21.02
C GLY A 183 -29.35 -10.92 -21.56
N GLY A 184 -30.51 -10.53 -21.05
CA GLY A 184 -31.14 -9.26 -21.36
C GLY A 184 -30.69 -8.12 -20.45
N ARG A 185 -31.25 -6.94 -20.71
CA ARG A 185 -31.17 -5.77 -19.83
C ARG A 185 -31.91 -6.08 -18.53
N SER A 186 -31.28 -5.82 -17.38
CA SER A 186 -32.04 -5.78 -16.13
C SER A 186 -32.76 -4.45 -15.96
N PHE A 187 -33.83 -4.43 -15.16
CA PHE A 187 -34.61 -3.21 -14.93
C PHE A 187 -35.41 -3.30 -13.64
N PHE A 188 -35.69 -2.14 -13.05
CA PHE A 188 -36.57 -2.03 -11.90
C PHE A 188 -38.02 -2.26 -12.29
N ILE A 189 -38.70 -3.05 -11.48
CA ILE A 189 -40.12 -3.40 -11.62
C ILE A 189 -40.92 -2.35 -10.82
N PRO A 190 -41.83 -1.58 -11.45
CA PRO A 190 -42.58 -0.54 -10.76
C PRO A 190 -43.39 -1.05 -9.56
N ASP A 191 -44.06 -2.19 -9.72
CA ASP A 191 -44.85 -2.83 -8.68
C ASP A 191 -44.82 -4.36 -8.87
N VAL A 192 -43.96 -5.03 -8.10
CA VAL A 192 -43.79 -6.50 -8.19
C VAL A 192 -44.93 -7.27 -7.53
N ILE A 193 -45.78 -6.63 -6.73
CA ILE A 193 -46.82 -7.29 -5.95
C ILE A 193 -48.14 -7.33 -6.72
N ASN A 194 -48.50 -6.22 -7.37
CA ASN A 194 -49.81 -6.06 -8.00
C ASN A 194 -49.79 -6.24 -9.52
N VAL A 195 -48.60 -6.18 -10.17
CA VAL A 195 -48.46 -6.30 -11.63
C VAL A 195 -47.91 -7.69 -12.00
N LYS A 196 -48.51 -8.31 -13.02
CA LYS A 196 -48.13 -9.67 -13.46
C LYS A 196 -46.82 -9.64 -14.23
N VAL A 197 -46.13 -10.79 -14.23
CA VAL A 197 -44.85 -10.96 -14.94
C VAL A 197 -44.96 -10.60 -16.42
N ASP A 198 -46.01 -11.04 -17.09
CA ASP A 198 -46.23 -10.77 -18.52
C ASP A 198 -46.34 -9.27 -18.85
N ASP A 199 -46.79 -8.44 -17.90
CA ASP A 199 -46.97 -7.01 -18.13
C ASP A 199 -45.64 -6.24 -18.04
N TRP A 200 -44.79 -6.58 -17.06
CA TRP A 200 -43.53 -5.87 -16.86
C TRP A 200 -42.34 -6.51 -17.59
N ILE A 201 -42.41 -7.77 -18.05
CA ILE A 201 -41.28 -8.41 -18.73
C ILE A 201 -40.88 -7.69 -20.04
N HIS A 202 -41.84 -7.04 -20.69
CA HIS A 202 -41.68 -6.26 -21.92
C HIS A 202 -41.40 -4.77 -21.68
N LEU A 203 -41.22 -4.34 -20.42
CA LEU A 203 -40.94 -2.95 -20.08
C LEU A 203 -39.76 -2.33 -20.89
N PRO A 204 -38.65 -3.04 -21.16
CA PRO A 204 -37.55 -2.51 -21.97
C PRO A 204 -37.90 -2.15 -23.41
N GLU A 205 -39.03 -2.63 -23.94
CA GLU A 205 -39.51 -2.37 -25.30
C GLU A 205 -40.33 -1.07 -25.38
N GLN A 206 -40.70 -0.47 -24.24
CA GLN A 206 -41.48 0.76 -24.17
C GLN A 206 -40.63 2.00 -24.46
N LEU A 207 -41.23 2.99 -25.13
CA LEU A 207 -40.54 4.23 -25.54
C LEU A 207 -40.11 5.10 -24.34
N ASP A 208 -40.91 5.08 -23.28
CA ASP A 208 -40.71 5.80 -22.02
C ASP A 208 -39.96 4.97 -20.97
N PHE A 209 -39.34 3.85 -21.36
CA PHE A 209 -38.60 2.96 -20.46
C PHE A 209 -37.66 3.72 -19.51
N TRP A 210 -36.81 4.60 -20.04
CA TRP A 210 -35.85 5.34 -19.22
C TRP A 210 -36.52 6.29 -18.24
N LYS A 211 -37.61 6.96 -18.66
CA LYS A 211 -38.39 7.82 -17.78
C LYS A 211 -39.01 7.04 -16.62
N ILE A 212 -39.57 5.85 -16.90
CA ILE A 212 -40.10 4.96 -15.86
C ILE A 212 -39.01 4.56 -14.87
N GLN A 213 -37.81 4.19 -15.35
CA GLN A 213 -36.70 3.80 -14.47
C GLN A 213 -36.19 4.97 -13.62
N ASP A 214 -36.14 6.17 -14.19
CA ASP A 214 -35.78 7.41 -13.50
C ASP A 214 -36.79 7.73 -12.39
N ASP A 215 -38.09 7.69 -12.70
CA ASP A 215 -39.17 7.98 -11.75
C ASP A 215 -39.18 7.00 -10.56
N ILE A 216 -38.89 5.71 -10.79
CA ILE A 216 -38.73 4.71 -9.72
C ILE A 216 -37.58 5.10 -8.79
N LEU A 217 -36.43 5.48 -9.34
CA LEU A 217 -35.24 5.82 -8.56
C LEU A 217 -35.38 7.16 -7.83
N GLU A 218 -36.04 8.14 -8.42
CA GLU A 218 -36.29 9.45 -7.82
C GLU A 218 -37.28 9.38 -6.66
N THR A 219 -38.31 8.53 -6.77
CA THR A 219 -39.32 8.37 -5.71
C THR A 219 -38.87 7.45 -4.58
N TYR A 220 -37.81 6.64 -4.78
CA TYR A 220 -37.31 5.72 -3.77
C TYR A 220 -36.57 6.42 -2.62
N ILE A 221 -36.93 6.06 -1.39
CA ILE A 221 -36.33 6.60 -0.18
C ILE A 221 -35.59 5.46 0.56
N PRO A 222 -34.26 5.58 0.77
CA PRO A 222 -33.51 4.62 1.59
C PRO A 222 -34.02 4.56 3.04
N ASN A 223 -33.86 3.41 3.68
CA ASN A 223 -34.40 3.18 5.02
C ASN A 223 -33.57 3.88 6.10
N ASP A 224 -34.26 4.46 7.08
CA ASP A 224 -33.63 4.97 8.30
C ASP A 224 -33.07 3.82 9.16
N LEU A 225 -31.87 4.00 9.69
CA LEU A 225 -31.19 2.95 10.43
C LEU A 225 -31.86 2.66 11.80
N GLU A 226 -32.31 3.69 12.51
CA GLU A 226 -32.99 3.54 13.81
C GLU A 226 -34.30 2.78 13.65
N TYR A 227 -35.03 3.11 12.59
CA TYR A 227 -36.25 2.39 12.23
C TYR A 227 -35.96 0.91 11.92
N LEU A 228 -34.94 0.61 11.10
CA LEU A 228 -34.58 -0.77 10.76
C LEU A 228 -34.17 -1.58 11.99
N TRP A 229 -33.36 -1.01 12.89
CA TRP A 229 -32.96 -1.70 14.12
C TRP A 229 -34.17 -2.04 14.99
N LYS A 230 -35.11 -1.11 15.13
CA LYS A 230 -36.33 -1.31 15.91
C LYS A 230 -37.24 -2.37 15.30
N CYS A 231 -37.52 -2.29 14.00
CA CYS A 231 -38.44 -3.21 13.33
C CYS A 231 -37.89 -4.62 13.19
N LEU A 232 -36.57 -4.78 13.07
CA LEU A 232 -35.90 -6.08 13.00
C LEU A 232 -35.39 -6.57 14.36
N ASN A 233 -35.67 -5.84 15.45
CA ASN A 233 -35.23 -6.16 16.80
C ASN A 233 -33.70 -6.40 16.93
N ILE A 234 -32.90 -5.59 16.24
CA ILE A 234 -31.44 -5.63 16.26
C ILE A 234 -30.92 -4.61 17.28
N SER A 235 -30.02 -5.01 18.17
CA SER A 235 -29.40 -4.13 19.18
C SER A 235 -27.92 -3.89 18.89
N PRO A 236 -27.52 -2.75 18.27
CA PRO A 236 -26.12 -2.45 17.95
C PRO A 236 -25.22 -2.32 19.18
N GLU A 237 -25.76 -1.80 20.29
CA GLU A 237 -25.03 -1.49 21.53
C GLU A 237 -24.51 -2.75 22.26
N LYS A 238 -25.15 -3.92 22.05
CA LYS A 238 -24.70 -5.18 22.65
C LYS A 238 -23.31 -5.60 22.17
N GLU A 239 -22.93 -5.36 20.92
CA GLU A 239 -21.60 -5.74 20.40
C GLU A 239 -20.44 -4.93 21.00
N GLU A 240 -20.69 -3.71 21.48
CA GLU A 240 -19.69 -2.87 22.19
C GLU A 240 -19.75 -3.08 23.72
N SER A 241 -20.95 -3.22 24.28
CA SER A 241 -21.19 -3.61 25.67
C SER A 241 -20.57 -4.97 26.00
N ASP A 242 -20.73 -5.96 25.12
CA ASP A 242 -20.17 -7.30 25.31
C ASP A 242 -18.64 -7.28 25.29
N LYS A 243 -18.00 -6.39 24.52
CA LYS A 243 -16.54 -6.22 24.58
C LYS A 243 -16.07 -5.62 25.90
N GLY A 244 -16.85 -4.70 26.48
CA GLY A 244 -16.60 -4.14 27.82
C GLY A 244 -16.77 -5.17 28.95
N LEU A 245 -17.56 -6.23 28.73
CA LEU A 245 -17.74 -7.34 29.66
C LEU A 245 -16.62 -8.40 29.60
N LEU A 246 -15.84 -8.44 28.51
CA LEU A 246 -14.80 -9.45 28.29
C LEU A 246 -13.41 -9.00 28.77
N TYR A 247 -13.03 -7.75 28.54
CA TYR A 247 -11.70 -7.20 28.90
C TYR A 247 -11.71 -5.68 29.03
N LYS A 248 -10.78 -5.11 29.81
CA LYS A 248 -10.57 -3.66 29.90
C LYS A 248 -9.25 -3.28 29.24
N LYS A 249 -9.26 -2.25 28.40
CA LYS A 249 -8.05 -1.69 27.76
C LYS A 249 -7.34 -0.74 28.73
N GLU A 250 -6.85 -1.27 29.83
CA GLU A 250 -6.19 -0.52 30.89
C GLU A 250 -4.72 -0.93 31.06
N TYR A 251 -3.89 0.03 31.48
CA TYR A 251 -2.49 -0.18 31.83
C TYR A 251 -2.36 -0.01 33.33
N LEU A 252 -1.93 -1.06 34.01
CA LEU A 252 -1.82 -1.10 35.45
C LEU A 252 -0.33 -1.15 35.78
N VAL A 253 0.16 -0.15 36.51
CA VAL A 253 1.54 -0.08 36.98
C VAL A 253 1.49 -0.22 38.49
N ALA A 254 2.12 -1.28 38.98
CA ALA A 254 2.32 -1.46 40.40
C ALA A 254 3.50 -0.61 40.89
N ASN A 255 3.37 -0.04 42.07
CA ASN A 255 4.38 0.79 42.74
C ASN A 255 5.53 -0.04 43.36
N ARG A 256 5.48 -1.38 43.32
CA ARG A 256 6.53 -2.29 43.82
C ARG A 256 6.64 -3.57 43.00
N MET A 257 7.78 -4.26 43.12
CA MET A 257 7.96 -5.62 42.57
C MET A 257 7.33 -6.67 43.48
N PHE A 258 6.81 -7.75 42.88
CA PHE A 258 6.20 -8.88 43.59
C PHE A 258 6.96 -10.16 43.31
N SER A 259 7.01 -11.01 44.33
CA SER A 259 7.39 -12.41 44.21
C SER A 259 6.23 -13.25 43.66
N LEU A 260 6.57 -14.38 43.05
CA LEU A 260 5.61 -15.42 42.66
C LEU A 260 4.76 -15.88 43.86
N GLU A 261 5.35 -15.90 45.06
CA GLU A 261 4.73 -16.36 46.29
C GLU A 261 3.63 -15.43 46.80
N GLU A 262 3.82 -14.11 46.69
CA GLU A 262 2.79 -13.11 47.02
C GLU A 262 1.57 -13.25 46.10
N ILE A 263 1.78 -13.41 44.80
CA ILE A 263 0.69 -13.55 43.82
C ILE A 263 -0.06 -14.86 44.02
N ARG A 264 0.67 -15.94 44.31
CA ARG A 264 0.08 -17.24 44.66
C ARG A 264 -0.86 -17.12 45.86
N SER A 265 -0.46 -16.37 46.88
CA SER A 265 -1.29 -16.21 48.09
C SER A 265 -2.63 -15.54 47.78
N CYS A 266 -2.66 -14.60 46.84
CA CYS A 266 -3.86 -13.86 46.41
C CYS A 266 -4.77 -14.66 45.47
N CYS A 267 -4.18 -15.55 44.68
CA CYS A 267 -4.91 -16.38 43.73
C CYS A 267 -5.65 -17.56 44.39
N LYS A 268 -5.48 -17.83 45.70
CA LYS A 268 -6.09 -18.98 46.39
C LYS A 268 -7.63 -18.94 46.46
N GLU A 269 -8.20 -17.74 46.49
CA GLU A 269 -9.65 -17.55 46.58
C GLU A 269 -10.37 -17.70 45.21
N SER A 270 -9.59 -17.78 44.12
CA SER A 270 -10.11 -18.05 42.78
C SER A 270 -9.69 -19.45 42.34
N SER A 271 -10.65 -20.35 42.16
CA SER A 271 -10.40 -21.72 41.70
C SER A 271 -9.62 -21.75 40.37
N VAL A 272 -9.96 -20.86 39.44
CA VAL A 272 -9.30 -20.76 38.12
C VAL A 272 -7.87 -20.25 38.25
N LEU A 273 -7.63 -19.17 39.01
CA LEU A 273 -6.29 -18.61 39.17
C LEU A 273 -5.37 -19.51 39.99
N TYR A 274 -5.90 -20.17 41.01
CA TYR A 274 -5.17 -21.18 41.77
C TYR A 274 -4.64 -22.29 40.84
N VAL A 275 -5.47 -22.78 39.92
CA VAL A 275 -5.07 -23.81 38.94
C VAL A 275 -4.03 -23.28 37.96
N ILE A 276 -4.17 -22.05 37.46
CA ILE A 276 -3.18 -21.42 36.56
C ILE A 276 -1.82 -21.29 37.27
N MET A 277 -1.81 -20.79 38.51
CA MET A 277 -0.59 -20.63 39.29
C MET A 277 0.06 -21.97 39.65
N LYS A 278 -0.75 -22.97 40.02
CA LYS A 278 -0.25 -24.33 40.26
C LYS A 278 0.45 -24.92 39.02
N ARG A 279 -0.13 -24.75 37.83
CA ARG A 279 0.52 -25.18 36.57
C ARG A 279 1.77 -24.38 36.24
N ALA A 280 1.82 -23.09 36.60
CA ALA A 280 3.02 -22.28 36.48
C ALA A 280 4.17 -22.85 37.29
N GLU A 281 3.93 -23.22 38.56
CA GLU A 281 4.91 -23.83 39.47
C GLU A 281 5.36 -25.21 38.98
N GLU A 282 4.43 -26.01 38.46
CA GLU A 282 4.73 -27.33 37.89
C GLU A 282 5.43 -27.25 36.52
N GLY A 283 5.68 -26.06 35.98
CA GLY A 283 6.34 -25.86 34.68
C GLY A 283 5.49 -26.28 33.47
N ASN A 284 4.17 -26.38 33.62
CA ASN A 284 3.23 -27.01 32.70
C ASN A 284 2.07 -26.10 32.23
N LEU A 285 2.33 -24.79 32.08
CA LEU A 285 1.31 -23.84 31.58
C LEU A 285 0.79 -24.21 30.19
N LYS A 286 -0.55 -24.29 30.06
CA LYS A 286 -1.23 -24.47 28.77
C LYS A 286 -1.18 -23.18 27.94
N TYR A 287 -1.49 -23.32 26.66
CA TYR A 287 -1.54 -22.17 25.74
C TYR A 287 -2.50 -21.06 26.23
N LEU A 288 -3.70 -21.44 26.66
CA LEU A 288 -4.67 -20.49 27.22
C LEU A 288 -4.14 -19.78 28.47
N ASP A 289 -3.52 -20.52 29.39
CA ASP A 289 -2.91 -19.98 30.61
C ASP A 289 -1.88 -18.89 30.26
N ARG A 290 -1.02 -19.15 29.26
CA ARG A 290 -0.02 -18.18 28.78
C ARG A 290 -0.67 -16.91 28.25
N LEU A 291 -1.76 -17.01 27.47
CA LEU A 291 -2.44 -15.83 26.91
C LEU A 291 -3.07 -14.96 28.00
N VAL A 292 -3.70 -15.58 29.00
CA VAL A 292 -4.27 -14.90 30.17
C VAL A 292 -3.17 -14.16 30.95
N LEU A 293 -2.05 -14.84 31.22
CA LEU A 293 -0.92 -14.26 31.96
C LEU A 293 -0.25 -13.11 31.17
N VAL A 294 -0.16 -13.20 29.84
CA VAL A 294 0.37 -12.13 28.98
C VAL A 294 -0.52 -10.88 29.02
N GLY A 295 -1.85 -11.06 28.97
CA GLY A 295 -2.80 -9.95 29.07
C GLY A 295 -2.75 -9.25 30.43
N CYS A 296 -2.42 -9.99 31.50
CA CYS A 296 -2.41 -9.49 32.87
C CYS A 296 -1.04 -8.95 33.33
N PHE A 297 0.01 -9.78 33.34
CA PHE A 297 1.27 -9.50 34.04
C PHE A 297 2.32 -8.78 33.21
N ARG A 298 2.09 -8.58 31.91
CA ARG A 298 3.06 -7.89 31.06
C ARG A 298 3.31 -6.44 31.47
N ASN A 299 2.29 -5.76 31.97
CA ASN A 299 2.38 -4.36 32.39
C ASN A 299 2.78 -4.22 33.88
N PHE A 300 2.78 -5.32 34.63
CA PHE A 300 3.34 -5.36 35.99
C PHE A 300 4.87 -5.39 35.91
N SER A 301 5.53 -4.45 36.59
CA SER A 301 6.98 -4.46 36.78
C SER A 301 7.79 -4.68 35.48
N ASN A 302 7.39 -4.00 34.39
CA ASN A 302 7.97 -4.14 33.04
C ASN A 302 7.99 -5.58 32.47
N GLY A 303 7.10 -6.45 32.95
CA GLY A 303 7.00 -7.83 32.49
C GLY A 303 8.03 -8.79 33.10
N ALA A 304 8.79 -8.36 34.12
CA ALA A 304 9.80 -9.19 34.79
C ALA A 304 9.18 -10.44 35.43
N LEU A 305 8.05 -10.28 36.13
CA LEU A 305 7.33 -11.41 36.72
C LEU A 305 6.81 -12.41 35.67
N LEU A 306 6.24 -11.89 34.57
CA LEU A 306 5.78 -12.74 33.46
C LEU A 306 6.96 -13.52 32.87
N TRP A 307 8.10 -12.85 32.72
CA TRP A 307 9.34 -13.48 32.26
C TRP A 307 9.81 -14.59 33.20
N ASP A 308 9.79 -14.34 34.51
CA ASP A 308 10.18 -15.32 35.53
C ASP A 308 9.25 -16.55 35.53
N ILE A 309 7.95 -16.34 35.41
CA ILE A 309 6.96 -17.43 35.26
C ILE A 309 7.25 -18.26 34.01
N LEU A 310 7.48 -17.60 32.87
CA LEU A 310 7.71 -18.28 31.59
C LEU A 310 9.04 -19.05 31.58
N LYS A 311 10.08 -18.53 32.27
CA LYS A 311 11.39 -19.19 32.39
C LYS A 311 11.32 -20.50 33.17
N GLN A 312 10.34 -20.67 34.05
CA GLN A 312 10.12 -21.88 34.83
C GLN A 312 9.40 -23.00 34.04
N GLN A 313 8.97 -22.75 32.81
CA GLN A 313 8.22 -23.72 32.00
C GLN A 313 9.15 -24.74 31.33
N HIS A 314 8.77 -26.02 31.31
CA HIS A 314 9.60 -27.10 30.74
C HIS A 314 9.96 -26.90 29.26
N ASN A 315 9.15 -26.14 28.52
CA ASN A 315 9.36 -25.86 27.09
C ASN A 315 9.88 -24.44 26.80
N PHE A 316 10.46 -23.75 27.79
CA PHE A 316 10.98 -22.41 27.62
C PHE A 316 12.13 -22.35 26.60
N LYS A 317 11.99 -21.46 25.59
CA LYS A 317 13.02 -21.11 24.62
C LYS A 317 13.12 -19.60 24.54
N GLU A 318 14.26 -19.04 24.92
CA GLU A 318 14.41 -17.59 25.12
C GLU A 318 14.06 -16.76 23.89
N ASP A 319 14.68 -17.05 22.74
CA ASP A 319 14.48 -16.28 21.49
C ASP A 319 13.04 -16.34 20.98
N ILE A 320 12.45 -17.55 21.01
CA ILE A 320 11.06 -17.77 20.59
C ILE A 320 10.11 -17.04 21.54
N THR A 321 10.35 -17.10 22.84
CA THR A 321 9.50 -16.45 23.84
C THR A 321 9.56 -14.93 23.71
N ARG A 322 10.75 -14.33 23.51
CA ARG A 322 10.90 -12.90 23.21
C ARG A 322 10.12 -12.50 21.95
N GLN A 323 10.27 -13.25 20.86
CA GLN A 323 9.58 -12.98 19.60
C GLN A 323 8.04 -13.04 19.75
N TYR A 324 7.52 -14.01 20.50
CA TYR A 324 6.08 -14.12 20.74
C TYR A 324 5.53 -13.02 21.66
N LEU A 325 6.24 -12.69 22.74
CA LEU A 325 5.85 -11.57 23.61
C LEU A 325 5.81 -10.24 22.84
N ASP A 326 6.75 -10.02 21.92
CA ASP A 326 6.77 -8.85 21.04
C ASP A 326 5.64 -8.81 20.01
N LYS A 327 5.17 -9.98 19.53
CA LYS A 327 4.02 -10.08 18.63
C LYS A 327 2.68 -9.83 19.33
N LEU A 328 2.53 -10.34 20.56
CA LEU A 328 1.27 -10.28 21.33
C LEU A 328 1.09 -8.97 22.10
N LYS A 329 2.15 -8.19 22.15
CA LYS A 329 2.37 -6.97 22.92
C LYS A 329 1.30 -5.87 22.80
N ASN A 330 0.66 -5.71 21.65
CA ASN A 330 -0.37 -4.68 21.45
C ASN A 330 -1.77 -5.27 21.23
N ARG A 331 -1.93 -6.57 21.50
CA ARG A 331 -3.12 -7.35 21.11
C ARG A 331 -3.91 -7.92 22.28
N TYR A 332 -3.28 -8.09 23.45
CA TYR A 332 -3.89 -8.69 24.64
C TYR A 332 -3.93 -7.68 25.78
N TYR A 333 -5.07 -7.64 26.47
CA TYR A 333 -5.38 -6.73 27.57
C TYR A 333 -5.92 -7.53 28.77
N PRO A 334 -5.93 -6.96 30.00
CA PRO A 334 -6.51 -7.61 31.16
C PRO A 334 -7.98 -8.01 30.94
N ILE A 335 -8.27 -9.29 31.11
CA ILE A 335 -9.63 -9.84 31.01
C ILE A 335 -10.39 -9.69 32.34
N THR A 336 -11.72 -9.63 32.28
CA THR A 336 -12.59 -9.62 33.46
C THR A 336 -12.59 -10.99 34.16
N MET A 337 -12.89 -11.02 35.46
CA MET A 337 -13.05 -12.27 36.21
C MET A 337 -14.19 -13.12 35.66
N ARG A 338 -15.29 -12.50 35.19
CA ARG A 338 -16.36 -13.22 34.49
C ARG A 338 -15.84 -13.97 33.25
N TYR A 339 -15.13 -13.26 32.38
CA TYR A 339 -14.63 -13.85 31.13
C TYR A 339 -13.54 -14.90 31.38
N LEU A 340 -12.68 -14.69 32.37
CA LEU A 340 -11.72 -15.70 32.82
C LEU A 340 -12.42 -17.01 33.20
N TYR A 341 -13.53 -16.96 33.93
CA TYR A 341 -14.25 -18.16 34.37
C TYR A 341 -14.99 -18.85 33.23
N ASP A 342 -15.60 -18.06 32.33
CA ASP A 342 -16.23 -18.58 31.11
C ASP A 342 -15.21 -19.31 30.22
N LEU A 343 -13.99 -18.76 30.06
CA LEU A 343 -12.89 -19.39 29.29
C LEU A 343 -12.45 -20.75 29.85
N TYR A 344 -12.57 -20.94 31.17
CA TYR A 344 -12.16 -22.16 31.85
C TYR A 344 -13.34 -23.08 32.19
N GLY A 345 -14.56 -22.71 31.78
CA GLY A 345 -15.78 -23.49 31.99
C GLY A 345 -16.12 -23.69 33.47
N GLN A 346 -15.77 -22.73 34.33
CA GLN A 346 -16.02 -22.81 35.77
C GLN A 346 -17.04 -21.78 36.23
N LYS A 347 -17.74 -22.08 37.34
CA LYS A 347 -18.68 -21.12 37.96
C LYS A 347 -17.88 -20.13 38.81
N LEU A 348 -18.07 -18.83 38.55
CA LEU A 348 -17.47 -17.75 39.35
C LEU A 348 -17.94 -17.84 40.81
N GLU A 349 -17.01 -17.69 41.75
CA GLU A 349 -17.28 -17.67 43.18
C GLU A 349 -18.02 -16.39 43.58
N GLU A 350 -18.95 -16.52 44.53
CA GLU A 350 -19.87 -15.44 44.92
C GLU A 350 -19.18 -14.23 45.56
N ASN A 351 -17.97 -14.40 46.09
CA ASN A 351 -17.13 -13.37 46.69
C ASN A 351 -16.24 -12.62 45.69
N ILE A 352 -16.31 -12.95 44.40
CA ILE A 352 -15.52 -12.30 43.34
C ILE A 352 -16.44 -11.45 42.47
N ASP A 353 -16.14 -10.15 42.36
CA ASP A 353 -16.87 -9.27 41.44
C ASP A 353 -16.65 -9.75 39.98
N PRO A 354 -17.70 -10.01 39.20
CA PRO A 354 -17.55 -10.43 37.80
C PRO A 354 -16.89 -9.37 36.90
N GLN A 355 -16.98 -8.08 37.22
CA GLN A 355 -16.56 -6.98 36.34
C GLN A 355 -15.14 -6.46 36.59
N ILE A 356 -14.51 -6.83 37.71
CA ILE A 356 -13.10 -6.50 37.94
C ILE A 356 -12.22 -7.32 37.01
N THR A 357 -11.12 -6.74 36.54
CA THR A 357 -10.11 -7.48 35.80
C THR A 357 -9.30 -8.36 36.71
N LEU A 358 -8.66 -9.38 36.13
CA LEU A 358 -7.69 -10.20 36.85
C LEU A 358 -6.63 -9.36 37.57
N ALA A 359 -6.20 -8.28 36.93
CA ALA A 359 -5.16 -7.42 37.49
C ALA A 359 -5.69 -6.51 38.61
N GLU A 360 -6.92 -5.99 38.48
CA GLU A 360 -7.62 -5.29 39.57
C GLU A 360 -7.85 -6.22 40.77
N TYR A 361 -8.25 -7.48 40.53
CA TYR A 361 -8.43 -8.52 41.54
C TYR A 361 -7.14 -8.77 42.35
N ILE A 362 -6.01 -8.91 41.66
CA ILE A 362 -4.71 -9.14 42.33
C ILE A 362 -4.27 -7.90 43.12
N ALA A 363 -4.54 -6.71 42.58
CA ALA A 363 -4.12 -5.47 43.23
C ALA A 363 -4.88 -5.17 44.52
N ASP A 364 -6.19 -5.41 44.52
CA ASP A 364 -7.05 -5.30 45.71
C ASP A 364 -6.54 -6.18 46.85
N ARG A 365 -6.19 -7.44 46.56
CA ARG A 365 -5.74 -8.41 47.58
C ARG A 365 -4.33 -8.19 48.09
N LEU A 366 -3.53 -7.39 47.39
CA LEU A 366 -2.17 -7.02 47.80
C LEU A 366 -2.09 -5.61 48.39
N ASP A 367 -3.23 -4.94 48.59
CA ASP A 367 -3.34 -3.55 49.05
C ASP A 367 -2.49 -2.60 48.19
N ILE A 368 -2.56 -2.78 46.86
CA ILE A 368 -1.79 -2.00 45.90
C ILE A 368 -2.67 -0.86 45.38
N SER A 369 -2.19 0.36 45.58
CA SER A 369 -2.62 1.52 44.80
C SER A 369 -2.32 1.28 43.31
N ILE A 370 -3.32 0.88 42.55
CA ILE A 370 -3.27 0.97 41.10
C ILE A 370 -3.47 2.43 40.73
N GLU A 371 -2.41 3.08 40.26
CA GLU A 371 -2.63 4.29 39.49
C GLU A 371 -3.31 3.90 38.17
N LYS A 372 -4.55 4.35 37.96
CA LYS A 372 -5.09 4.51 36.61
C LYS A 372 -4.27 5.61 35.95
N ILE A 373 -3.13 5.22 35.39
CA ILE A 373 -2.22 6.17 34.75
C ILE A 373 -2.90 6.70 33.49
N GLN A 374 -3.53 7.87 33.60
CA GLN A 374 -3.40 8.88 32.55
C GLN A 374 -1.97 9.40 32.58
N GLN A 375 -1.10 8.62 31.96
CA GLN A 375 0.03 9.04 31.16
C GLN A 375 0.77 10.32 31.65
N LYS A 376 1.30 10.42 32.88
CA LYS A 376 2.07 11.63 33.27
C LYS A 376 3.43 11.48 33.95
N GLU A 377 3.78 10.39 34.66
CA GLU A 377 5.06 10.38 35.41
C GLU A 377 6.12 9.34 35.00
N VAL A 378 5.78 8.37 34.13
CA VAL A 378 6.81 7.62 33.37
C VAL A 378 7.40 8.47 32.21
N LEU A 379 6.96 9.73 32.09
CA LEU A 379 7.11 10.57 30.90
C LEU A 379 8.38 11.40 30.83
N SER A 380 9.25 11.48 31.84
CA SER A 380 10.45 12.32 31.72
C SER A 380 11.61 11.60 31.01
N GLN A 381 11.90 10.34 31.38
CA GLN A 381 12.84 9.48 30.63
C GLN A 381 12.20 8.85 29.38
N LYS A 382 10.91 8.47 29.43
CA LYS A 382 10.18 8.09 28.21
C LYS A 382 9.87 9.29 27.30
N LYS A 383 9.92 10.56 27.75
CA LYS A 383 9.83 11.72 26.83
C LYS A 383 11.03 11.72 25.92
N VAL A 384 12.24 11.73 26.47
CA VAL A 384 13.45 11.79 25.64
C VAL A 384 13.53 10.60 24.69
N GLU A 385 13.19 9.38 25.13
CA GLU A 385 13.09 8.21 24.24
C GLU A 385 11.92 8.29 23.25
N LYS A 386 10.78 8.88 23.59
CA LYS A 386 9.62 9.07 22.70
C LYS A 386 9.89 10.20 21.69
N ASP A 387 10.68 11.19 22.08
CA ASP A 387 11.01 12.40 21.33
C ASP A 387 12.06 12.11 20.25
N ILE A 388 13.03 11.21 20.51
CA ILE A 388 14.00 10.77 19.49
C ILE A 388 13.51 9.59 18.64
N LYS A 389 12.50 8.84 19.09
CA LYS A 389 11.97 7.66 18.34
C LYS A 389 11.56 8.00 16.91
N TYR A 390 11.02 9.20 16.71
CA TYR A 390 10.71 9.70 15.38
C TYR A 390 11.97 9.81 14.52
N PHE A 391 13.05 10.43 15.02
CA PHE A 391 14.31 10.56 14.29
C PHE A 391 15.04 9.21 14.13
N GLN A 392 14.94 8.29 15.09
CA GLN A 392 15.41 6.91 14.94
C GLN A 392 14.65 6.16 13.84
N MET A 393 13.34 6.39 13.72
CA MET A 393 12.55 5.85 12.61
C MET A 393 13.04 6.43 11.28
N ILE A 394 13.23 7.75 11.19
CA ILE A 394 13.73 8.40 9.96
C ILE A 394 15.12 7.87 9.59
N GLN A 395 16.04 7.76 10.55
CA GLN A 395 17.37 7.15 10.39
C GLN A 395 17.27 5.73 9.79
N LYS A 396 16.41 4.87 10.36
CA LYS A 396 16.19 3.51 9.83
C LYS A 396 15.64 3.52 8.40
N LYS A 397 14.69 4.42 8.10
CA LYS A 397 14.13 4.56 6.75
C LYS A 397 15.19 5.03 5.75
N GLU A 398 16.05 5.96 6.14
CA GLU A 398 17.16 6.44 5.30
C GLU A 398 18.20 5.33 5.05
N LEU A 399 18.55 4.53 6.06
CA LEU A 399 19.42 3.36 5.87
C LEU A 399 18.85 2.37 4.85
N GLN A 400 17.54 2.15 4.88
CA GLN A 400 16.87 1.33 3.86
C GLN A 400 16.87 2.04 2.50
N TYR A 401 16.63 3.35 2.46
CA TYR A 401 16.67 4.12 1.22
C TYR A 401 18.04 4.03 0.55
N MET A 402 19.16 4.22 1.27
CA MET A 402 20.52 4.06 0.73
C MET A 402 20.78 2.67 0.11
N LYS A 403 20.18 1.63 0.67
CA LYS A 403 20.31 0.27 0.12
C LYS A 403 19.57 0.11 -1.20
N TYR A 404 18.37 0.68 -1.31
CA TYR A 404 17.52 0.52 -2.50
C TYR A 404 17.73 1.57 -3.59
N ASP A 405 18.25 2.76 -3.25
CA ASP A 405 18.38 3.87 -4.19
C ASP A 405 19.39 3.59 -5.31
N ASP A 406 19.24 4.34 -6.39
CA ASP A 406 20.00 4.25 -7.63
C ASP A 406 21.44 4.78 -7.50
N GLU A 407 21.76 5.41 -6.36
CA GLU A 407 23.08 5.91 -5.94
C GLU A 407 24.07 4.79 -5.58
N VAL A 408 25.34 5.17 -5.45
CA VAL A 408 26.38 4.34 -4.81
C VAL A 408 26.12 4.28 -3.32
N LEU A 409 26.12 3.08 -2.74
CA LEU A 409 26.09 2.92 -1.28
C LEU A 409 27.47 3.27 -0.70
N SER A 410 27.67 4.52 -0.31
CA SER A 410 28.86 4.93 0.44
C SER A 410 28.94 4.17 1.77
N VAL A 411 30.03 3.43 1.99
CA VAL A 411 30.23 2.64 3.22
C VAL A 411 30.36 3.58 4.41
N ASP A 412 31.15 4.64 4.27
CA ASP A 412 31.41 5.61 5.34
C ASP A 412 30.11 6.32 5.76
N ASP A 413 29.36 6.85 4.79
CA ASP A 413 28.07 7.50 5.08
C ASP A 413 27.07 6.52 5.71
N TYR A 414 27.05 5.26 5.26
CA TYR A 414 26.17 4.24 5.83
C TYR A 414 26.53 3.90 7.27
N LEU A 415 27.82 3.76 7.58
CA LEU A 415 28.29 3.47 8.93
C LEU A 415 28.07 4.66 9.87
N GLU A 416 28.36 5.87 9.42
CA GLU A 416 28.08 7.10 10.18
C GLU A 416 26.57 7.26 10.43
N LEU A 417 25.73 7.08 9.40
CA LEU A 417 24.27 7.11 9.57
C LEU A 417 23.79 6.02 10.53
N SER A 418 24.33 4.81 10.45
CA SER A 418 23.99 3.70 11.36
C SER A 418 24.51 3.92 12.78
N GLY A 419 25.57 4.72 12.92
CA GLY A 419 26.27 5.00 14.17
C GLY A 419 25.78 6.24 14.90
N LEU A 420 24.86 7.04 14.33
CA LEU A 420 24.31 8.23 14.99
C LEU A 420 23.79 7.85 16.39
N CYS A 421 24.35 8.52 17.39
CA CYS A 421 24.03 8.28 18.77
C CYS A 421 22.83 9.13 19.22
N GLN A 422 22.37 8.90 20.44
CA GLN A 422 21.27 9.67 21.01
C GLN A 422 21.53 11.19 21.01
N PHE A 423 22.78 11.61 21.23
CA PHE A 423 23.15 13.02 21.21
C PHE A 423 22.99 13.63 19.82
N ASP A 424 23.40 12.92 18.77
CA ASP A 424 23.26 13.38 17.38
C ASP A 424 21.79 13.55 17.00
N LEU A 425 20.95 12.57 17.36
CA LEU A 425 19.51 12.63 17.11
C LEU A 425 18.82 13.77 17.88
N LEU A 426 19.29 14.09 19.09
CA LEU A 426 18.81 15.25 19.85
C LEU A 426 19.23 16.56 19.19
N SER A 427 20.44 16.63 18.62
CA SER A 427 20.89 17.78 17.84
C SER A 427 20.00 17.99 16.61
N ILE A 428 19.74 16.92 15.84
CA ILE A 428 18.84 16.94 14.67
C ILE A 428 17.45 17.41 15.09
N LYS A 429 16.92 16.90 16.21
CA LYS A 429 15.63 17.32 16.75
C LYS A 429 15.59 18.82 17.03
N ARG A 430 16.59 19.38 17.71
CA ARG A 430 16.64 20.82 18.01
C ARG A 430 16.64 21.66 16.75
N GLN A 431 17.40 21.24 15.74
CA GLN A 431 17.43 21.95 14.47
C GLN A 431 16.10 21.83 13.72
N PHE A 432 15.49 20.64 13.70
CA PHE A 432 14.15 20.42 13.17
C PHE A 432 13.11 21.34 13.83
N GLU A 433 13.09 21.39 15.17
CA GLU A 433 12.19 22.25 15.96
C GLU A 433 12.40 23.74 15.62
N ALA A 434 13.65 24.18 15.56
CA ALA A 434 13.99 25.55 15.20
C ALA A 434 13.55 25.91 13.76
N VAL A 435 13.60 24.97 12.82
CA VAL A 435 13.10 25.17 11.44
C VAL A 435 11.57 25.28 11.43
N ILE A 436 10.84 24.36 12.06
CA ILE A 436 9.36 24.36 12.03
C ILE A 436 8.76 25.55 12.77
N GLU A 437 9.46 26.07 13.79
CA GLU A 437 9.09 27.29 14.53
C GLU A 437 9.43 28.57 13.74
N GLY A 438 10.23 28.45 12.67
CA GLY A 438 10.68 29.58 11.85
C GLY A 438 11.84 30.37 12.46
N ASN A 439 12.51 29.83 13.48
CA ASN A 439 13.71 30.42 14.10
C ASN A 439 14.94 30.29 13.17
N ILE A 440 14.96 29.25 12.32
CA ILE A 440 16.00 29.04 11.31
C ILE A 440 15.32 28.90 9.95
N THR A 441 15.60 29.83 9.04
CA THR A 441 15.10 29.79 7.66
C THR A 441 16.20 29.60 6.62
N GLU A 442 17.47 29.62 7.03
CA GLU A 442 18.63 29.46 6.15
C GLU A 442 19.62 28.44 6.74
N HIS A 443 20.30 27.72 5.84
CA HIS A 443 21.37 26.80 6.23
C HIS A 443 22.72 27.55 6.24
N ASP A 444 23.28 27.81 7.42
CA ASP A 444 24.44 28.70 7.59
C ASP A 444 25.77 28.14 7.07
N LEU A 445 25.85 26.82 6.84
CA LEU A 445 27.08 26.15 6.39
C LEU A 445 27.01 25.77 4.90
N PRO A 446 28.17 25.58 4.23
CA PRO A 446 28.21 24.90 2.94
C PRO A 446 27.58 23.50 3.06
N VAL A 447 26.75 23.13 2.08
CA VAL A 447 26.13 21.80 2.07
C VAL A 447 27.21 20.74 1.84
N LYS A 448 27.26 19.70 2.67
CA LYS A 448 28.18 18.57 2.50
C LYS A 448 27.49 17.47 1.70
N TYR A 449 28.09 17.08 0.57
CA TYR A 449 27.53 16.09 -0.33
C TYR A 449 28.60 15.35 -1.12
N THR A 450 28.22 14.20 -1.68
CA THR A 450 29.03 13.39 -2.59
C THR A 450 28.33 13.27 -3.94
N MET A 451 29.07 13.48 -5.03
CA MET A 451 28.55 13.36 -6.40
C MET A 451 28.98 12.05 -7.07
N TYR A 452 28.08 11.48 -7.86
CA TYR A 452 28.36 10.31 -8.69
C TYR A 452 27.89 10.54 -10.13
N GLU A 453 28.73 10.17 -11.08
CA GLU A 453 28.41 10.22 -12.52
C GLU A 453 27.94 8.85 -13.01
N ARG A 454 26.72 8.79 -13.55
CA ARG A 454 26.11 7.57 -14.07
C ARG A 454 25.95 7.64 -15.59
N MET A 455 26.65 6.77 -16.30
CA MET A 455 26.40 6.55 -17.73
C MET A 455 25.16 5.66 -17.95
N GLU A 456 24.30 6.06 -18.90
CA GLU A 456 23.07 5.34 -19.25
C GLU A 456 23.08 4.89 -20.72
N GLU A 457 22.46 3.74 -20.99
CA GLU A 457 22.38 3.17 -22.33
C GLU A 457 21.62 4.13 -23.26
N GLY A 458 22.23 4.48 -24.40
CA GLY A 458 21.65 5.41 -25.36
C GLY A 458 21.77 6.89 -25.00
N LYS A 459 22.60 7.26 -24.01
CA LYS A 459 22.88 8.66 -23.64
C LYS A 459 24.35 9.03 -23.81
N ASN A 460 24.57 10.26 -24.27
CA ASN A 460 25.91 10.82 -24.50
C ASN A 460 26.47 11.53 -23.26
N GLU A 461 25.61 12.00 -22.35
CA GLU A 461 26.00 12.71 -21.12
C GLU A 461 25.69 11.85 -19.88
N PRO A 462 26.56 11.85 -18.85
CA PRO A 462 26.27 11.17 -17.60
C PRO A 462 25.15 11.88 -16.85
N ARG A 463 24.35 11.08 -16.12
CA ARG A 463 23.45 11.62 -15.10
C ARG A 463 24.23 11.85 -13.81
N ILE A 464 24.10 13.05 -13.26
CA ILE A 464 24.67 13.42 -11.97
C ILE A 464 23.73 12.98 -10.84
N LEU A 465 24.24 12.20 -9.90
CA LEU A 465 23.56 11.76 -8.68
C LEU A 465 24.24 12.35 -7.44
N VAL A 466 23.49 12.54 -6.35
CA VAL A 466 23.95 13.25 -5.16
C VAL A 466 23.53 12.54 -3.88
N SER A 467 24.48 12.14 -3.06
CA SER A 467 24.20 11.74 -1.67
C SER A 467 24.51 12.90 -0.72
N LEU A 468 23.60 13.17 0.22
CA LEU A 468 23.86 14.10 1.32
C LEU A 468 24.64 13.41 2.45
N CYS A 469 25.27 14.20 3.31
CA CYS A 469 25.85 13.68 4.54
C CYS A 469 24.78 13.07 5.48
N PRO A 470 25.14 12.11 6.35
CA PRO A 470 24.20 11.39 7.21
C PRO A 470 23.26 12.27 8.04
N TYR A 471 23.79 13.35 8.63
CA TYR A 471 23.00 14.29 9.43
C TYR A 471 21.88 14.94 8.59
N ASP A 472 22.24 15.50 7.43
CA ASP A 472 21.31 16.20 6.55
C ASP A 472 20.27 15.25 5.94
N ARG A 473 20.63 13.99 5.68
CA ARG A 473 19.67 12.95 5.25
C ARG A 473 18.53 12.81 6.26
N VAL A 474 18.86 12.71 7.55
CA VAL A 474 17.83 12.57 8.60
C VAL A 474 17.02 13.85 8.77
N LEU A 475 17.67 15.02 8.81
CA LEU A 475 16.99 16.30 9.02
C LEU A 475 16.05 16.63 7.86
N THR A 476 16.53 16.61 6.62
CA THR A 476 15.73 16.96 5.44
C THR A 476 14.57 15.99 5.23
N THR A 477 14.76 14.70 5.54
CA THR A 477 13.68 13.70 5.48
C THR A 477 12.68 13.83 6.63
N ALA A 478 13.09 14.23 7.82
CA ALA A 478 12.14 14.60 8.88
C ALA A 478 11.28 15.79 8.46
N LEU A 479 11.90 16.84 7.89
CA LEU A 479 11.20 18.05 7.43
C LEU A 479 10.18 17.77 6.34
N ILE A 480 10.46 16.90 5.37
CA ILE A 480 9.47 16.54 4.34
C ILE A 480 8.33 15.65 4.86
N TYR A 481 8.54 14.82 5.88
CA TYR A 481 7.41 14.15 6.55
C TYR A 481 6.50 15.16 7.23
N GLU A 482 7.07 16.10 7.98
CA GLU A 482 6.30 17.18 8.64
C GLU A 482 5.57 18.06 7.62
N LEU A 483 6.23 18.43 6.51
CA LEU A 483 5.64 19.24 5.44
C LEU A 483 4.38 18.57 4.87
N ILE A 484 4.48 17.30 4.47
CA ILE A 484 3.36 16.60 3.83
C ILE A 484 2.23 16.33 4.81
N GLU A 485 2.54 16.02 6.08
CA GLU A 485 1.53 15.85 7.12
C GLU A 485 0.75 17.15 7.37
N ASN A 486 1.44 18.30 7.44
CA ASN A 486 0.79 19.60 7.63
C ASN A 486 -0.02 20.05 6.41
N MET A 487 0.45 19.76 5.19
CA MET A 487 -0.30 20.05 3.96
C MET A 487 -1.58 19.21 3.84
N GLY A 488 -1.64 18.01 4.46
CA GLY A 488 -2.78 17.10 4.36
C GLY A 488 -3.03 16.55 2.94
N GLN A 489 -2.11 16.80 2.01
CA GLN A 489 -2.20 16.42 0.61
C GLN A 489 -1.39 15.15 0.33
N ARG A 490 -1.88 14.32 -0.60
CA ARG A 490 -1.10 13.23 -1.20
C ARG A 490 -0.76 13.62 -2.63
N PHE A 491 0.42 13.25 -3.11
CA PHE A 491 0.82 13.52 -4.49
C PHE A 491 -0.14 12.85 -5.47
N HIS A 492 -0.53 13.54 -6.54
CA HIS A 492 -1.22 12.94 -7.69
C HIS A 492 -0.21 12.19 -8.56
N SER A 493 0.46 11.21 -7.96
CA SER A 493 1.54 10.42 -8.53
C SER A 493 1.60 9.04 -7.93
N TYR A 494 2.09 8.08 -8.71
CA TYR A 494 2.38 6.74 -8.21
C TYR A 494 3.78 6.69 -7.56
N SER A 495 4.70 7.59 -7.92
CA SER A 495 6.08 7.63 -7.42
C SER A 495 6.23 8.38 -6.09
N TYR A 496 7.31 8.05 -5.36
CA TYR A 496 7.83 8.76 -4.18
C TYR A 496 6.81 9.18 -3.11
N ASN A 497 5.71 8.44 -2.98
CA ASN A 497 4.77 8.61 -1.87
C ASN A 497 5.46 8.21 -0.56
N LEU A 498 5.38 9.07 0.46
CA LEU A 498 6.01 8.85 1.76
C LEU A 498 5.44 7.63 2.49
N ASN A 499 6.33 6.94 3.21
CA ASN A 499 6.01 5.74 3.95
C ASN A 499 5.78 5.98 5.44
N TYR A 500 4.52 6.19 5.81
CA TYR A 500 4.09 6.38 7.20
C TYR A 500 3.97 5.08 8.04
N PHE A 501 4.40 3.91 7.53
CA PHE A 501 4.50 2.72 8.37
C PHE A 501 5.68 2.88 9.34
N TYR A 502 5.39 3.19 10.61
CA TYR A 502 6.37 3.55 11.64
C TYR A 502 7.43 2.47 11.91
N ASP A 503 7.06 1.19 11.79
CA ASP A 503 7.95 0.08 12.20
C ASP A 503 8.70 -0.59 11.04
N ALA A 504 8.45 -0.19 9.78
CA ALA A 504 9.01 -0.92 8.63
C ALA A 504 9.16 -0.09 7.34
N GLY A 505 10.12 -0.51 6.52
CA GLY A 505 10.31 -0.08 5.14
C GLY A 505 11.24 1.12 4.95
N SER A 506 11.36 1.55 3.69
CA SER A 506 12.15 2.70 3.26
C SER A 506 11.41 4.02 3.51
N VAL A 507 12.03 5.15 3.12
CA VAL A 507 11.46 6.50 3.13
C VAL A 507 10.18 6.58 2.29
N PHE A 508 10.18 5.91 1.13
CA PHE A 508 9.05 5.86 0.20
C PHE A 508 8.35 4.50 0.21
N MET A 509 7.11 4.49 -0.26
CA MET A 509 6.41 3.25 -0.65
C MET A 509 7.28 2.44 -1.63
N PRO A 510 7.24 1.09 -1.58
CA PRO A 510 8.02 0.26 -2.50
C PRO A 510 7.79 0.66 -3.96
N TRP A 511 8.89 0.98 -4.66
CA TRP A 511 8.84 1.51 -6.02
C TRP A 511 8.22 0.51 -7.00
N TYR A 512 8.52 -0.78 -6.81
CA TYR A 512 8.05 -1.86 -7.69
C TYR A 512 6.53 -2.02 -7.61
N ASP A 513 5.97 -2.08 -6.40
CA ASP A 513 4.52 -2.13 -6.20
C ASP A 513 3.83 -0.91 -6.80
N SER A 514 4.44 0.26 -6.62
CA SER A 514 3.91 1.53 -7.13
C SER A 514 3.96 1.61 -8.66
N TRP A 515 5.04 1.13 -9.28
CA TRP A 515 5.21 1.04 -10.73
C TRP A 515 4.24 0.04 -11.36
N LYS A 516 4.14 -1.16 -10.77
CA LYS A 516 3.17 -2.19 -11.20
C LYS A 516 1.75 -1.66 -11.14
N ARG A 517 1.43 -0.91 -10.09
CA ARG A 517 0.13 -0.27 -9.88
C ARG A 517 -0.16 0.81 -10.93
N PHE A 518 0.83 1.61 -11.30
CA PHE A 518 0.74 2.60 -12.38
C PHE A 518 0.46 1.93 -13.73
N GLN A 519 1.26 0.91 -14.08
CA GLN A 519 1.08 0.16 -15.33
C GLN A 519 -0.31 -0.49 -15.42
N GLN A 520 -0.76 -1.15 -14.35
CA GLN A 520 -2.08 -1.78 -14.30
C GLN A 520 -3.23 -0.79 -14.53
N ASP A 521 -3.12 0.42 -13.97
CA ASP A 521 -4.17 1.43 -14.14
C ASP A 521 -4.20 1.94 -15.59
N VAL A 522 -3.04 2.12 -16.24
CA VAL A 522 -2.97 2.49 -17.67
C VAL A 522 -3.44 1.34 -18.58
N GLU A 523 -3.03 0.08 -18.30
CA GLU A 523 -3.47 -1.11 -19.03
C GLU A 523 -5.01 -1.27 -19.03
N ASN A 524 -5.68 -0.91 -17.92
CA ASN A 524 -7.14 -0.96 -17.87
C ASN A 524 -7.79 -0.03 -18.90
N TYR A 525 -7.18 1.12 -19.21
CA TYR A 525 -7.69 2.02 -20.25
C TYR A 525 -7.38 1.54 -21.66
N LEU A 526 -6.22 0.90 -21.87
CA LEU A 526 -5.80 0.45 -23.20
C LEU A 526 -6.53 -0.81 -23.69
N PHE A 527 -6.83 -1.75 -22.79
CA PHE A 527 -7.25 -3.10 -23.17
C PHE A 527 -8.72 -3.42 -22.85
N LEU A 528 -9.44 -2.53 -22.17
CA LEU A 528 -10.87 -2.72 -21.95
C LEU A 528 -11.64 -2.03 -23.08
N ASP A 529 -12.40 -2.81 -23.85
CA ASP A 529 -13.27 -2.35 -24.95
C ASP A 529 -14.10 -1.12 -24.57
N PHE A 530 -14.46 -0.98 -23.30
CA PHE A 530 -15.23 0.12 -22.76
C PHE A 530 -14.62 1.50 -23.03
N PHE A 531 -13.30 1.60 -23.03
CA PHE A 531 -12.54 2.84 -23.21
C PHE A 531 -12.00 3.01 -24.64
N SER A 532 -12.45 2.19 -25.59
CA SER A 532 -11.96 2.22 -26.99
C SER A 532 -12.09 3.60 -27.64
N GLU A 533 -13.16 4.33 -27.35
CA GLU A 533 -13.42 5.66 -27.92
C GLU A 533 -12.63 6.80 -27.25
N ASN A 534 -11.88 6.52 -26.19
CA ASN A 534 -11.05 7.53 -25.55
C ASN A 534 -9.77 7.73 -26.37
N GLY A 535 -9.21 8.93 -26.29
CA GLY A 535 -7.85 9.21 -26.74
C GLY A 535 -6.84 8.99 -25.62
N ILE A 536 -5.58 8.76 -26.00
CA ILE A 536 -4.46 8.65 -25.06
C ILE A 536 -3.21 9.39 -25.57
N ILE A 537 -2.56 10.13 -24.67
CA ILE A 537 -1.25 10.74 -24.88
C ILE A 537 -0.27 10.10 -23.91
N LYS A 538 0.85 9.59 -24.43
CA LYS A 538 2.03 9.25 -23.64
C LYS A 538 3.03 10.38 -23.78
N LEU A 539 3.57 10.87 -22.67
CA LEU A 539 4.55 11.96 -22.66
C LEU A 539 5.65 11.73 -21.63
N ASP A 540 6.79 12.36 -21.87
CA ASP A 540 8.00 12.38 -21.04
C ASP A 540 8.50 13.82 -21.00
N LEU A 541 9.13 14.25 -19.89
CA LEU A 541 9.65 15.60 -19.75
C LEU A 541 11.17 15.64 -19.94
N THR A 542 11.65 16.63 -20.69
CA THR A 542 13.09 16.81 -20.93
C THR A 542 13.79 17.36 -19.69
N LYS A 543 14.83 16.66 -19.23
CA LYS A 543 15.71 17.07 -18.11
C LYS A 543 14.92 17.50 -16.86
N PHE A 544 13.82 16.81 -16.54
CA PHE A 544 12.83 17.23 -15.53
C PHE A 544 13.42 17.81 -14.23
N TYR A 545 14.29 17.06 -13.53
CA TYR A 545 14.90 17.50 -12.28
C TYR A 545 15.72 18.78 -12.42
N ASP A 546 16.45 18.95 -13.53
CA ASP A 546 17.30 20.12 -13.78
C ASP A 546 16.49 21.34 -14.23
N SER A 547 15.25 21.14 -14.65
CA SER A 547 14.37 22.17 -15.20
C SER A 547 13.56 22.90 -14.12
N ILE A 548 13.38 22.30 -12.94
CA ILE A 548 12.52 22.80 -11.86
C ILE A 548 13.07 24.10 -11.25
N TYR A 549 12.19 25.07 -11.00
CA TYR A 549 12.51 26.29 -10.27
C TYR A 549 11.80 26.33 -8.92
N ILE A 550 12.54 26.26 -7.82
CA ILE A 550 12.00 26.13 -6.46
C ILE A 550 11.06 27.28 -6.07
N HIS A 551 11.34 28.52 -6.45
CA HIS A 551 10.42 29.62 -6.16
C HIS A 551 9.07 29.49 -6.89
N ALA A 552 9.03 28.81 -8.04
CA ALA A 552 7.77 28.53 -8.73
C ALA A 552 6.91 27.51 -7.96
N LEU A 553 7.55 26.52 -7.31
CA LEU A 553 6.89 25.62 -6.37
C LEU A 553 6.26 26.39 -5.21
N PHE A 554 7.01 27.30 -4.57
CA PHE A 554 6.52 28.08 -3.43
C PHE A 554 5.32 28.93 -3.80
N ARG A 555 5.39 29.65 -4.92
CA ARG A 555 4.28 30.46 -5.40
C ARG A 555 3.02 29.62 -5.62
N GLN A 556 3.15 28.45 -6.25
CA GLN A 556 2.01 27.58 -6.50
C GLN A 556 1.43 26.97 -5.23
N ILE A 557 2.27 26.54 -4.27
CA ILE A 557 1.79 26.05 -2.98
C ILE A 557 1.08 27.16 -2.20
N GLN A 558 1.60 28.39 -2.21
CA GLN A 558 0.95 29.53 -1.56
C GLN A 558 -0.39 29.91 -2.21
N GLU A 559 -0.47 29.89 -3.54
CA GLU A 559 -1.71 30.10 -4.28
C GLU A 559 -2.77 29.02 -3.97
N GLN A 560 -2.35 27.78 -3.72
CA GLN A 560 -3.24 26.68 -3.31
C GLN A 560 -3.58 26.71 -1.80
N GLY A 561 -2.62 27.11 -0.95
CA GLY A 561 -2.69 27.11 0.51
C GLY A 561 -3.53 28.23 1.14
N ASN A 562 -4.05 29.17 0.34
CA ASN A 562 -5.06 30.13 0.79
C ASN A 562 -6.42 29.49 1.17
N GLN A 563 -6.53 28.16 1.13
CA GLN A 563 -7.69 27.39 1.59
C GLN A 563 -7.47 26.65 2.93
N THR A 564 -6.30 26.76 3.56
CA THR A 564 -6.04 26.14 4.87
C THR A 564 -6.52 27.05 6.01
N GLU A 565 -7.56 26.65 6.75
CA GLU A 565 -8.15 27.47 7.84
C GLU A 565 -7.24 27.65 9.07
N ASN A 566 -6.10 26.94 9.16
CA ASN A 566 -5.21 26.96 10.33
C ASN A 566 -3.90 27.72 10.05
N GLU A 567 -3.79 28.93 10.61
CA GLU A 567 -2.62 29.81 10.51
C GLU A 567 -1.31 29.20 11.05
N GLU A 568 -1.38 28.34 12.07
CA GLU A 568 -0.18 27.70 12.62
C GLU A 568 0.41 26.68 11.63
N LYS A 569 -0.45 25.88 10.99
CA LYS A 569 -0.01 24.94 9.94
C LYS A 569 0.62 25.67 8.77
N LYS A 570 0.03 26.80 8.35
CA LYS A 570 0.54 27.63 7.26
C LYS A 570 1.95 28.15 7.57
N LYS A 571 2.17 28.69 8.77
CA LYS A 571 3.50 29.15 9.22
C LYS A 571 4.54 28.03 9.19
N ARG A 572 4.20 26.83 9.66
CA ARG A 572 5.09 25.66 9.63
C ARG A 572 5.46 25.26 8.20
N ILE A 573 4.46 25.16 7.32
CA ILE A 573 4.66 24.86 5.89
C ILE A 573 5.62 25.87 5.26
N ASP A 574 5.35 27.17 5.45
CA ASP A 574 6.18 28.25 4.90
C ASP A 574 7.61 28.24 5.46
N ALA A 575 7.80 27.90 6.73
CA ALA A 575 9.13 27.81 7.35
C ALA A 575 9.94 26.64 6.76
N ILE A 576 9.32 25.45 6.66
CA ILE A 576 9.96 24.25 6.09
C ILE A 576 10.31 24.48 4.61
N LEU A 577 9.37 25.02 3.82
CA LEU A 577 9.59 25.31 2.41
C LEU A 577 10.75 26.30 2.24
N ARG A 578 10.80 27.39 2.99
CA ARG A 578 11.91 28.36 2.93
C ARG A 578 13.26 27.71 3.23
N TYR A 579 13.34 26.95 4.32
CA TYR A 579 14.58 26.28 4.72
C TYR A 579 15.06 25.29 3.65
N LEU A 580 14.21 24.36 3.24
CA LEU A 580 14.56 23.35 2.22
C LEU A 580 14.81 23.97 0.85
N GLY A 581 14.14 25.09 0.52
CA GLY A 581 14.39 25.85 -0.71
C GLY A 581 15.77 26.46 -0.73
N ASN A 582 16.11 27.21 0.31
CA ASN A 582 17.44 27.80 0.46
C ASN A 582 18.53 26.72 0.46
N TYR A 583 18.29 25.60 1.14
CA TYR A 583 19.18 24.44 1.12
C TYR A 583 19.36 23.89 -0.31
N THR A 584 18.27 23.74 -1.07
CA THR A 584 18.31 23.26 -2.46
C THR A 584 19.09 24.22 -3.35
N GLU A 585 18.83 25.52 -3.25
CA GLU A 585 19.51 26.55 -4.06
C GLU A 585 21.01 26.57 -3.80
N LYS A 586 21.42 26.51 -2.52
CA LYS A 586 22.83 26.42 -2.12
C LYS A 586 23.49 25.17 -2.70
N LEU A 587 22.85 24.01 -2.58
CA LEU A 587 23.35 22.76 -3.12
C LEU A 587 23.47 22.80 -4.65
N MET A 588 22.46 23.28 -5.36
CA MET A 588 22.50 23.41 -6.82
C MET A 588 23.55 24.41 -7.29
N LEU A 589 23.72 25.53 -6.58
CA LEU A 589 24.76 26.52 -6.86
C LEU A 589 26.16 25.91 -6.70
N GLN A 590 26.38 25.12 -5.65
CA GLN A 590 27.65 24.43 -5.43
C GLN A 590 27.93 23.36 -6.49
N MET A 591 26.91 22.60 -6.89
CA MET A 591 27.07 21.50 -7.86
C MET A 591 27.20 21.98 -9.32
N LYS A 592 26.42 23.00 -9.71
CA LYS A 592 26.21 23.37 -11.12
C LYS A 592 26.42 24.86 -11.42
N GLY A 593 26.78 25.67 -10.41
CA GLY A 593 26.97 27.12 -10.58
C GLY A 593 25.67 27.89 -10.85
N ASN A 594 24.50 27.29 -10.65
CA ASN A 594 23.22 27.96 -10.80
C ASN A 594 22.17 27.37 -9.83
N ILE A 595 21.12 28.15 -9.55
CA ILE A 595 20.06 27.78 -8.61
C ILE A 595 18.91 26.97 -9.24
N ARG A 596 18.99 26.65 -10.54
CA ARG A 596 17.91 25.95 -11.25
C ARG A 596 18.07 24.44 -11.09
N GLY A 597 16.96 23.80 -10.76
CA GLY A 597 16.81 22.36 -10.63
C GLY A 597 16.72 21.89 -9.18
N VAL A 598 16.57 20.58 -9.04
CA VAL A 598 16.61 19.85 -7.77
C VAL A 598 17.60 18.69 -7.90
N PRO A 599 18.40 18.38 -6.86
CA PRO A 599 19.40 17.33 -6.93
C PRO A 599 18.74 15.96 -7.09
N GLN A 600 19.34 15.10 -7.92
CA GLN A 600 18.84 13.75 -8.15
C GLN A 600 19.47 12.78 -7.15
N GLY A 601 18.67 12.29 -6.21
CA GLY A 601 19.18 11.40 -5.17
C GLY A 601 18.51 11.59 -3.81
N PRO A 602 18.69 12.76 -3.17
CA PRO A 602 18.18 13.01 -1.83
C PRO A 602 16.65 12.87 -1.76
N ALA A 603 16.14 12.23 -0.71
CA ALA A 603 14.72 11.93 -0.59
C ALA A 603 13.85 13.21 -0.60
N TYR A 604 14.27 14.26 0.10
CA TYR A 604 13.55 15.53 0.13
C TYR A 604 13.38 16.15 -1.28
N ALA A 605 14.40 16.04 -2.13
CA ALA A 605 14.40 16.58 -3.48
C ALA A 605 13.47 15.81 -4.42
N ARG A 606 13.33 14.49 -4.22
CA ARG A 606 12.30 13.68 -4.91
C ARG A 606 10.90 14.18 -4.56
N VAL A 607 10.63 14.45 -3.29
CA VAL A 607 9.34 15.01 -2.85
C VAL A 607 9.10 16.40 -3.44
N PHE A 608 10.10 17.26 -3.49
CA PHE A 608 9.98 18.59 -4.10
C PHE A 608 9.62 18.51 -5.59
N ALA A 609 10.22 17.59 -6.33
CA ALA A 609 9.86 17.34 -7.72
C ALA A 609 8.40 16.89 -7.87
N GLU A 610 7.94 15.98 -7.01
CA GLU A 610 6.56 15.51 -7.01
C GLU A 610 5.55 16.59 -6.62
N LEU A 611 5.85 17.40 -5.62
CA LEU A 611 5.02 18.54 -5.20
C LEU A 611 4.89 19.55 -6.33
N PHE A 612 6.00 19.89 -6.99
CA PHE A 612 6.01 20.84 -8.09
C PHE A 612 5.13 20.37 -9.24
N LEU A 613 5.36 19.15 -9.74
CA LEU A 613 4.60 18.67 -10.88
C LEU A 613 3.11 18.47 -10.51
N THR A 614 2.80 18.02 -9.30
CA THR A 614 1.41 17.95 -8.82
C THR A 614 0.73 19.33 -8.86
N ALA A 615 1.37 20.35 -8.30
CA ALA A 615 0.82 21.69 -8.27
C ALA A 615 0.64 22.30 -9.68
N VAL A 616 1.59 22.03 -10.59
CA VAL A 616 1.50 22.43 -12.00
C VAL A 616 0.27 21.79 -12.67
N LEU A 617 0.07 20.48 -12.48
CA LEU A 617 -1.03 19.73 -13.09
C LEU A 617 -2.39 20.14 -12.53
N ASP A 618 -2.52 20.31 -11.21
CA ASP A 618 -3.78 20.74 -10.61
C ASP A 618 -4.16 22.16 -11.05
N SER A 619 -3.18 23.03 -11.21
CA SER A 619 -3.40 24.38 -11.74
C SER A 619 -3.75 24.36 -13.24
N PHE A 620 -3.14 23.46 -14.03
CA PHE A 620 -3.50 23.23 -15.43
C PHE A 620 -4.95 22.78 -15.57
N CYS A 621 -5.34 21.73 -14.83
CA CYS A 621 -6.70 21.20 -14.89
C CYS A 621 -7.74 22.24 -14.46
N ARG A 622 -7.46 23.01 -13.39
CA ARG A 622 -8.35 24.12 -12.95
C ARG A 622 -8.47 25.21 -14.01
N LYS A 623 -7.37 25.66 -14.60
CA LYS A 623 -7.37 26.74 -15.62
C LYS A 623 -8.23 26.39 -16.84
N TYR A 624 -8.22 25.13 -17.26
CA TYR A 624 -8.93 24.67 -18.46
C TYR A 624 -10.21 23.87 -18.15
N HIS A 625 -10.65 23.85 -16.88
CA HIS A 625 -11.86 23.15 -16.42
C HIS A 625 -11.88 21.65 -16.75
N TYR A 626 -10.70 21.02 -16.73
CA TYR A 626 -10.57 19.58 -16.92
C TYR A 626 -10.93 18.83 -15.64
N THR A 627 -11.88 17.91 -15.76
CA THR A 627 -12.26 16.97 -14.71
C THR A 627 -11.56 15.62 -14.91
N THR A 628 -11.50 14.79 -13.87
CA THR A 628 -10.96 13.42 -13.96
C THR A 628 -11.74 12.52 -14.93
N GLU A 629 -12.94 12.95 -15.34
CA GLU A 629 -13.80 12.26 -16.30
C GLU A 629 -13.51 12.64 -17.75
N THR A 630 -13.10 13.90 -18.00
CA THR A 630 -12.77 14.41 -19.34
C THR A 630 -11.30 14.24 -19.69
N CYS A 631 -10.42 14.38 -18.70
CA CYS A 631 -8.98 14.30 -18.85
C CYS A 631 -8.36 13.71 -17.57
N ARG A 632 -7.98 12.43 -17.63
CA ARG A 632 -7.33 11.72 -16.55
C ARG A 632 -5.84 11.64 -16.77
N ILE A 633 -5.09 12.29 -15.87
CA ILE A 633 -3.63 12.28 -15.88
C ILE A 633 -3.14 11.21 -14.89
N MET A 634 -2.37 10.25 -15.40
CA MET A 634 -1.70 9.20 -14.62
C MET A 634 -0.20 9.36 -14.81
N ARG A 635 0.58 9.42 -13.72
CA ARG A 635 2.03 9.63 -13.83
C ARG A 635 2.88 8.86 -12.83
N TYR A 636 4.09 8.54 -13.26
CA TYR A 636 5.17 8.05 -12.41
C TYR A 636 6.38 8.97 -12.64
N VAL A 637 6.60 9.90 -11.70
CA VAL A 637 7.57 10.99 -11.86
C VAL A 637 7.20 11.84 -13.09
N ASP A 638 8.06 11.85 -14.12
CA ASP A 638 7.96 12.57 -15.39
C ASP A 638 7.34 11.73 -16.52
N ASP A 639 7.23 10.40 -16.35
CA ASP A 639 6.46 9.54 -17.27
C ASP A 639 4.96 9.76 -17.03
N MET A 640 4.25 10.29 -18.03
CA MET A 640 2.82 10.57 -17.89
C MET A 640 1.99 9.97 -19.03
N PHE A 641 0.79 9.50 -18.67
CA PHE A 641 -0.27 9.14 -19.59
C PHE A 641 -1.47 10.04 -19.32
N ILE A 642 -1.99 10.67 -20.38
CA ILE A 642 -3.21 11.46 -20.34
C ILE A 642 -4.26 10.71 -21.14
N VAL A 643 -5.29 10.20 -20.48
CA VAL A 643 -6.46 9.62 -21.13
C VAL A 643 -7.54 10.70 -21.19
N TYR A 644 -8.10 10.92 -22.37
CA TYR A 644 -9.07 12.00 -22.59
C TYR A 644 -10.25 11.54 -23.44
N ARG A 645 -11.36 12.27 -23.32
CA ARG A 645 -12.57 12.05 -24.12
C ARG A 645 -13.30 13.36 -24.39
N GLY A 646 -13.98 13.44 -25.53
CA GLY A 646 -14.79 14.61 -25.90
C GLY A 646 -13.98 15.90 -26.08
N ILE A 647 -12.66 15.80 -26.21
CA ILE A 647 -11.75 16.92 -26.46
C ILE A 647 -10.72 16.50 -27.52
N ASP A 648 -10.25 17.47 -28.30
CA ASP A 648 -9.20 17.27 -29.31
C ASP A 648 -7.85 17.05 -28.62
N GLY A 649 -7.21 15.90 -28.91
CA GLY A 649 -5.96 15.51 -28.27
C GLY A 649 -4.79 16.41 -28.62
N ASN A 650 -4.70 16.85 -29.87
CA ASN A 650 -3.66 17.75 -30.34
C ASN A 650 -3.77 19.13 -29.65
N GLN A 651 -4.98 19.66 -29.51
CA GLN A 651 -5.25 20.89 -28.79
C GLN A 651 -4.91 20.75 -27.30
N LEU A 652 -5.28 19.63 -26.66
CA LEU A 652 -4.92 19.33 -25.28
C LEU A 652 -3.40 19.32 -25.09
N LEU A 653 -2.67 18.62 -25.97
CA LEU A 653 -1.22 18.54 -25.93
C LEU A 653 -0.55 19.90 -26.13
N ASN A 654 -1.05 20.72 -27.06
CA ASN A 654 -0.51 22.06 -27.31
C ASN A 654 -0.73 22.99 -26.11
N ARG A 655 -1.96 23.01 -25.56
CA ARG A 655 -2.27 23.77 -24.33
C ARG A 655 -1.39 23.33 -23.16
N PHE A 656 -1.18 22.02 -23.02
CA PHE A 656 -0.31 21.47 -21.98
C PHE A 656 1.14 21.89 -22.17
N SER A 657 1.67 21.76 -23.40
CA SER A 657 3.03 22.15 -23.75
C SER A 657 3.30 23.63 -23.46
N GLU A 658 2.42 24.53 -23.90
CA GLU A 658 2.55 25.97 -23.64
C GLU A 658 2.50 26.28 -22.14
N TYR A 659 1.60 25.60 -21.42
CA TYR A 659 1.38 25.83 -20.00
C TYR A 659 2.59 25.43 -19.14
N ILE A 660 3.22 24.30 -19.45
CA ILE A 660 4.40 23.84 -18.71
C ILE A 660 5.68 24.57 -19.15
N PHE A 661 5.76 25.00 -20.42
CA PHE A 661 6.88 25.80 -20.93
C PHE A 661 7.00 27.14 -20.20
N ALA A 662 5.88 27.81 -19.94
CA ALA A 662 5.84 29.03 -19.13
C ALA A 662 6.35 28.84 -17.69
N ARG A 663 6.53 27.58 -17.23
CA ARG A 663 7.03 27.20 -15.91
C ARG A 663 8.40 26.54 -15.96
N GLY A 664 9.08 26.62 -17.10
CA GLY A 664 10.44 26.11 -17.30
C GLY A 664 10.53 24.62 -17.56
N LEU A 665 9.41 23.92 -17.83
CA LEU A 665 9.40 22.52 -18.22
C LEU A 665 9.21 22.37 -19.73
N GLU A 666 9.72 21.29 -20.31
CA GLU A 666 9.58 21.03 -21.74
C GLU A 666 9.22 19.57 -21.99
N ILE A 667 8.33 19.34 -22.96
CA ILE A 667 7.95 17.99 -23.40
C ILE A 667 9.06 17.40 -24.26
N ASN A 668 9.41 16.15 -23.99
CA ASN A 668 10.28 15.37 -24.86
C ASN A 668 9.50 14.91 -26.10
N ARG A 669 9.57 15.71 -27.17
CA ARG A 669 8.83 15.47 -28.41
C ARG A 669 9.14 14.11 -29.06
N SER A 670 10.35 13.58 -28.92
CA SER A 670 10.73 12.29 -29.54
C SER A 670 10.13 11.07 -28.83
N LYS A 671 9.74 11.22 -27.56
CA LYS A 671 9.09 10.16 -26.77
C LYS A 671 7.58 10.36 -26.61
N THR A 672 7.06 11.48 -27.08
CA THR A 672 5.64 11.80 -26.95
C THR A 672 4.85 11.15 -28.07
N LEU A 673 3.81 10.41 -27.71
CA LEU A 673 2.92 9.72 -28.64
C LEU A 673 1.48 10.16 -28.34
N ILE A 674 0.71 10.35 -29.40
CA ILE A 674 -0.70 10.72 -29.31
C ILE A 674 -1.53 9.77 -30.19
N TYR A 675 -2.60 9.26 -29.61
CA TYR A 675 -3.61 8.48 -30.30
C TYR A 675 -4.97 9.09 -29.97
N GLU A 676 -5.72 9.48 -31.00
CA GLU A 676 -7.05 10.11 -30.83
C GLU A 676 -8.11 9.10 -30.40
N CYS A 677 -7.93 7.81 -30.75
CA CYS A 677 -8.84 6.71 -30.42
C CYS A 677 -8.04 5.45 -30.05
N ILE A 678 -8.24 4.93 -28.84
CA ILE A 678 -7.58 3.70 -28.35
C ILE A 678 -8.03 2.46 -29.15
N GLY A 679 -9.28 2.45 -29.61
CA GLY A 679 -9.86 1.35 -30.38
C GLY A 679 -9.19 1.12 -31.73
N ASP A 680 -8.62 2.19 -32.31
CA ASP A 680 -7.93 2.14 -33.61
C ASP A 680 -6.47 1.68 -33.48
N MET A 681 -5.95 1.61 -32.26
CA MET A 681 -4.59 1.14 -32.01
C MET A 681 -4.47 -0.36 -32.25
N SER A 682 -3.44 -0.77 -32.98
CA SER A 682 -3.03 -2.17 -33.05
C SER A 682 -2.53 -2.67 -31.69
N GLU A 683 -2.62 -3.98 -31.46
CA GLU A 683 -2.09 -4.58 -30.22
C GLU A 683 -0.59 -4.29 -30.04
N ARG A 684 0.18 -4.25 -31.13
CA ARG A 684 1.61 -3.86 -31.08
C ARG A 684 1.80 -2.42 -30.61
N GLU A 685 0.96 -1.48 -31.05
CA GLU A 685 1.03 -0.08 -30.60
C GLU A 685 0.68 0.03 -29.11
N LYS A 686 -0.39 -0.64 -28.67
CA LYS A 686 -0.78 -0.69 -27.24
C LYS A 686 0.34 -1.29 -26.38
N GLU A 687 0.96 -2.39 -26.82
CA GLU A 687 2.08 -3.02 -26.13
C GLU A 687 3.33 -2.13 -26.12
N SER A 688 3.59 -1.37 -27.18
CA SER A 688 4.77 -0.49 -27.31
C SER A 688 4.72 0.75 -26.42
N LEU A 689 3.52 1.16 -25.95
CA LEU A 689 3.36 2.30 -25.06
C LEU A 689 4.14 2.13 -23.75
N PHE A 690 4.28 0.91 -23.26
CA PHE A 690 5.26 0.59 -22.24
C PHE A 690 6.52 0.09 -22.98
N GLU A 691 7.69 0.70 -22.76
CA GLU A 691 8.94 0.42 -23.52
C GLU A 691 9.36 -1.08 -23.59
N ASN A 692 8.68 -1.98 -22.85
CA ASN A 692 8.83 -3.44 -22.81
C ASN A 692 7.48 -4.19 -22.61
N GLY A 693 6.32 -3.67 -23.05
CA GLY A 693 4.98 -4.13 -22.65
C GLY A 693 4.71 -5.63 -22.78
N ALA A 694 4.99 -6.24 -23.95
CA ALA A 694 4.80 -7.68 -24.18
C ALA A 694 5.71 -8.55 -23.29
N ALA A 695 6.95 -8.11 -23.09
CA ALA A 695 7.98 -8.81 -22.33
C ALA A 695 7.70 -8.83 -20.81
N ASN A 696 7.21 -7.71 -20.31
CA ASN A 696 6.80 -7.58 -18.91
C ASN A 696 5.57 -8.45 -18.62
N TYR A 697 4.72 -8.72 -19.62
CA TYR A 697 3.55 -9.59 -19.49
C TYR A 697 3.93 -11.08 -19.41
N GLU A 698 4.86 -11.55 -20.26
CA GLU A 698 5.41 -12.91 -20.19
C GLU A 698 6.18 -13.17 -18.88
N MET A 699 6.84 -12.14 -18.31
CA MET A 699 7.47 -12.28 -16.99
C MET A 699 6.47 -12.19 -15.83
N LYS A 700 5.34 -11.47 -15.98
CA LYS A 700 4.27 -11.40 -14.95
C LYS A 700 3.67 -12.77 -14.65
N SER A 701 3.63 -13.70 -15.61
CA SER A 701 3.13 -15.07 -15.37
C SER A 701 4.11 -15.94 -14.59
N ILE A 702 5.41 -15.63 -14.62
CA ILE A 702 6.46 -16.40 -13.92
C ILE A 702 6.71 -15.86 -12.49
N GLN A 703 6.19 -14.68 -12.15
CA GLN A 703 6.38 -14.05 -10.84
C GLN A 703 5.61 -14.73 -9.71
N GLY A 704 6.31 -15.13 -8.66
CA GLY A 704 5.71 -15.66 -7.42
C GLY A 704 5.11 -17.07 -7.56
N MET A 705 5.47 -17.80 -8.62
CA MET A 705 5.18 -19.22 -8.74
C MET A 705 6.31 -20.01 -8.05
N GLU A 706 5.95 -20.82 -7.05
CA GLU A 706 6.82 -21.90 -6.58
C GLU A 706 6.73 -23.03 -7.61
N LEU A 707 7.87 -23.37 -8.23
CA LEU A 707 7.94 -24.41 -9.25
C LEU A 707 8.06 -25.77 -8.56
N GLU A 708 6.92 -26.37 -8.20
CA GLU A 708 6.89 -27.73 -7.64
C GLU A 708 6.79 -28.84 -8.71
N ASP A 709 6.49 -28.48 -9.97
CA ASP A 709 6.27 -29.41 -11.10
C ASP A 709 7.35 -29.28 -12.19
N GLU A 710 8.03 -30.38 -12.53
CA GLU A 710 9.13 -30.44 -13.51
C GLU A 710 8.71 -30.08 -14.95
N GLU A 711 7.49 -30.41 -15.39
CA GLU A 711 7.03 -30.05 -16.74
C GLU A 711 6.75 -28.55 -16.84
N LEU A 712 6.09 -28.00 -15.83
CA LEU A 712 5.80 -26.56 -15.72
C LEU A 712 7.08 -25.73 -15.60
N GLN A 713 8.10 -26.27 -14.92
CA GLN A 713 9.42 -25.66 -14.81
C GLN A 713 10.10 -25.52 -16.18
N GLN A 714 10.10 -26.57 -17.01
CA GLN A 714 10.71 -26.50 -18.35
C GLN A 714 10.00 -25.50 -19.28
N GLU A 715 8.67 -25.43 -19.21
CA GLU A 715 7.90 -24.45 -19.98
C GLU A 715 8.23 -23.01 -19.55
N ASN A 716 8.30 -22.77 -18.23
CA ASN A 716 8.63 -21.45 -17.69
C ASN A 716 10.09 -21.03 -17.97
N ILE A 717 11.03 -21.97 -17.98
CA ILE A 717 12.43 -21.68 -18.40
C ILE A 717 12.45 -21.28 -19.88
N ARG A 718 11.74 -21.97 -20.78
CA ARG A 718 11.66 -21.58 -22.20
C ARG A 718 11.04 -20.20 -22.39
N LEU A 719 10.00 -19.87 -21.63
CA LEU A 719 9.40 -18.53 -21.63
C LEU A 719 10.39 -17.47 -21.15
N PHE A 720 11.18 -17.78 -20.12
CA PHE A 720 12.23 -16.89 -19.64
C PHE A 720 13.35 -16.67 -20.68
N GLU A 721 13.77 -17.72 -21.39
CA GLU A 721 14.74 -17.59 -22.47
C GLU A 721 14.21 -16.72 -23.61
N LYS A 722 12.94 -16.92 -24.01
CA LYS A 722 12.28 -16.08 -25.01
C LYS A 722 12.28 -14.60 -24.59
N TYR A 723 12.02 -14.31 -23.32
CA TYR A 723 12.12 -12.96 -22.77
C TYR A 723 13.54 -12.39 -22.91
N LEU A 724 14.58 -13.15 -22.59
CA LEU A 724 15.97 -12.68 -22.71
C LEU A 724 16.38 -12.39 -24.15
N HIS A 725 15.79 -13.08 -25.12
CA HIS A 725 16.11 -12.94 -26.55
C HIS A 725 15.19 -11.99 -27.32
N ARG A 726 14.19 -11.39 -26.66
CA ARG A 726 13.12 -10.61 -27.31
C ARG A 726 13.57 -9.40 -28.14
N LYS A 727 14.74 -8.83 -27.87
CA LYS A 727 15.28 -7.65 -28.60
C LYS A 727 16.38 -8.01 -29.59
N GLY A 728 16.61 -9.29 -29.86
CA GLY A 728 17.73 -9.77 -30.68
C GLY A 728 19.12 -9.54 -30.05
N SER A 729 19.21 -8.71 -29.01
CA SER A 729 20.42 -8.40 -28.24
C SER A 729 20.07 -8.22 -26.76
N TRP A 730 21.03 -8.50 -25.90
CA TRP A 730 20.91 -8.31 -24.44
C TRP A 730 20.99 -6.83 -24.08
N SER A 731 20.17 -6.38 -23.12
CA SER A 731 20.24 -5.02 -22.54
C SER A 731 20.40 -5.11 -21.03
N ILE A 732 21.21 -4.22 -20.46
CA ILE A 732 21.42 -4.14 -19.01
C ILE A 732 20.13 -3.80 -18.24
N LYS A 733 19.13 -3.20 -18.89
CA LYS A 733 17.84 -2.90 -18.28
C LYS A 733 17.13 -4.16 -17.76
N ASP A 734 17.42 -5.33 -18.34
CA ASP A 734 16.83 -6.61 -17.95
C ASP A 734 17.26 -7.03 -16.54
N ALA A 735 18.50 -6.71 -16.16
CA ALA A 735 19.04 -7.01 -14.85
C ALA A 735 18.26 -6.30 -13.72
N ASN A 736 17.69 -5.11 -13.98
CA ASN A 736 16.92 -4.36 -13.00
C ASN A 736 15.67 -5.13 -12.52
N PHE A 737 15.08 -5.89 -13.44
CA PHE A 737 13.92 -6.71 -13.15
C PHE A 737 14.32 -8.08 -12.60
N ILE A 738 15.29 -8.75 -13.24
CA ILE A 738 15.64 -10.14 -12.94
C ILE A 738 16.35 -10.29 -11.59
N LEU A 739 17.29 -9.39 -11.29
CA LEU A 739 18.02 -9.41 -10.02
C LEU A 739 17.20 -8.83 -8.86
N ASN A 740 15.94 -8.47 -9.13
CA ASN A 740 15.00 -8.05 -8.11
C ASN A 740 14.40 -9.33 -7.49
N ARG A 741 14.32 -9.42 -6.17
CA ARG A 741 13.99 -10.64 -5.39
C ARG A 741 12.55 -11.17 -5.55
N TYR A 742 11.91 -10.93 -6.70
CA TYR A 742 10.54 -11.28 -7.05
C TYR A 742 10.43 -12.49 -8.00
N LEU A 743 11.56 -12.97 -8.53
CA LEU A 743 11.64 -14.20 -9.31
C LEU A 743 12.16 -15.34 -8.43
N ASP A 744 11.79 -16.56 -8.79
CA ASP A 744 12.36 -17.77 -8.20
C ASP A 744 13.90 -17.76 -8.40
N PRO A 745 14.69 -18.19 -7.38
CA PRO A 745 16.14 -18.26 -7.47
C PRO A 745 16.68 -18.91 -8.74
N ILE A 746 16.00 -19.90 -9.31
CA ILE A 746 16.46 -20.61 -10.51
C ILE A 746 16.61 -19.68 -11.73
N PHE A 747 15.70 -18.72 -11.91
CA PHE A 747 15.79 -17.76 -13.03
C PHE A 747 16.95 -16.80 -12.84
N VAL A 748 17.28 -16.48 -11.59
CA VAL A 748 18.44 -15.65 -11.27
C VAL A 748 19.72 -16.43 -11.57
N ASP A 749 19.78 -17.71 -11.21
CA ASP A 749 20.92 -18.59 -11.50
C ASP A 749 21.18 -18.70 -13.01
N GLU A 750 20.14 -19.00 -13.80
CA GLU A 750 20.22 -19.06 -15.26
C GLU A 750 20.72 -17.74 -15.86
N TYR A 751 20.19 -16.62 -15.37
CA TYR A 751 20.60 -15.30 -15.84
C TYR A 751 22.06 -14.98 -15.52
N LEU A 752 22.51 -15.29 -14.29
CA LEU A 752 23.90 -15.09 -13.88
C LEU A 752 24.84 -15.99 -14.70
N ASN A 753 24.48 -17.26 -14.91
CA ASN A 753 25.24 -18.23 -15.72
C ASN A 753 25.53 -17.71 -17.13
N LYS A 754 24.58 -16.99 -17.71
CA LYS A 754 24.70 -16.44 -19.06
C LYS A 754 25.35 -15.06 -19.12
N TYR A 755 25.06 -14.18 -18.16
CA TYR A 755 25.34 -12.74 -18.30
C TYR A 755 26.18 -12.11 -17.18
N ALA A 756 26.53 -12.81 -16.10
CA ALA A 756 27.28 -12.21 -15.00
C ALA A 756 28.63 -11.62 -15.45
N ILE A 757 29.41 -12.34 -16.27
CA ILE A 757 30.70 -11.84 -16.78
C ILE A 757 30.49 -10.58 -17.65
N THR A 758 29.46 -10.56 -18.48
CA THR A 758 29.10 -9.39 -19.30
C THR A 758 28.72 -8.19 -18.43
N LEU A 759 27.95 -8.42 -17.37
CA LEU A 759 27.50 -7.39 -16.42
C LEU A 759 28.66 -6.76 -15.63
N VAL A 760 29.58 -7.59 -15.13
CA VAL A 760 30.77 -7.16 -14.37
C VAL A 760 31.63 -6.17 -15.18
N LYS A 761 31.68 -6.32 -16.51
CA LYS A 761 32.46 -5.47 -17.43
C LYS A 761 31.76 -4.16 -17.82
N GLN A 762 30.50 -3.96 -17.45
CA GLN A 762 29.74 -2.80 -17.93
C GLN A 762 30.20 -1.51 -17.26
N LYS A 763 30.30 -0.45 -18.06
CA LYS A 763 30.48 0.95 -17.61
C LYS A 763 29.15 1.70 -17.48
N VAL A 764 28.09 1.16 -18.09
CA VAL A 764 26.79 1.80 -18.28
C VAL A 764 25.75 1.02 -17.48
N GLY A 765 25.01 1.68 -16.59
CA GLY A 765 24.04 0.99 -15.72
C GLY A 765 23.66 1.77 -14.46
N ARG A 766 22.61 1.29 -13.76
CA ARG A 766 22.18 1.86 -12.47
C ARG A 766 22.95 1.25 -11.31
N GLY A 767 23.27 2.04 -10.27
CA GLY A 767 23.96 1.54 -9.08
C GLY A 767 23.18 0.44 -8.36
N SER A 768 21.86 0.57 -8.32
CA SER A 768 20.93 -0.44 -7.79
C SER A 768 21.05 -1.81 -8.50
N ILE A 769 21.38 -1.84 -9.80
CA ILE A 769 21.61 -3.09 -10.55
C ILE A 769 22.91 -3.74 -10.08
N TYR A 770 24.01 -2.99 -10.04
CA TYR A 770 25.33 -3.53 -9.67
C TYR A 770 25.36 -3.98 -8.21
N LYS A 771 24.75 -3.22 -7.30
CA LYS A 771 24.61 -3.62 -5.90
C LYS A 771 23.94 -4.99 -5.77
N ARG A 772 22.80 -5.18 -6.45
CA ARG A 772 22.08 -6.47 -6.46
C ARG A 772 22.85 -7.58 -7.16
N LEU A 773 23.55 -7.28 -8.25
CA LEU A 773 24.42 -8.24 -8.93
C LEU A 773 25.43 -8.84 -7.96
N TYR A 774 26.18 -8.01 -7.25
CA TYR A 774 27.21 -8.49 -6.32
C TYR A 774 26.59 -9.14 -5.08
N GLU A 775 25.45 -8.64 -4.57
CA GLU A 775 24.71 -9.32 -3.49
C GLU A 775 24.30 -10.73 -3.90
N GLU A 776 23.72 -10.92 -5.09
CA GLU A 776 23.28 -12.22 -5.58
C GLU A 776 24.45 -13.16 -5.90
N LEU A 777 25.55 -12.64 -6.45
CA LEU A 777 26.78 -13.41 -6.68
C LEU A 777 27.40 -13.89 -5.35
N PHE A 778 27.53 -13.01 -4.35
CA PHE A 778 28.18 -13.36 -3.08
C PHE A 778 27.28 -14.16 -2.13
N LYS A 779 25.96 -14.12 -2.35
CA LYS A 779 25.01 -14.96 -1.62
C LYS A 779 25.08 -16.43 -2.05
N ARG A 780 25.56 -16.73 -3.25
CA ARG A 780 25.64 -18.10 -3.81
C ARG A 780 27.05 -18.64 -3.72
N ASP A 781 27.20 -19.82 -3.13
CA ASP A 781 28.52 -20.38 -2.82
C ASP A 781 29.35 -20.63 -4.09
N GLU A 782 28.76 -21.27 -5.10
CA GLU A 782 29.41 -21.54 -6.39
C GLU A 782 29.83 -20.25 -7.10
N TRP A 783 28.96 -19.24 -7.12
CA TRP A 783 29.24 -17.96 -7.76
C TRP A 783 30.28 -17.13 -7.01
N LEU A 784 30.24 -17.14 -5.68
CA LEU A 784 31.23 -16.49 -4.83
C LEU A 784 32.62 -17.07 -5.14
N GLU A 785 32.77 -18.39 -5.10
CA GLU A 785 34.05 -19.04 -5.39
C GLU A 785 34.50 -18.77 -6.83
N LYS A 786 33.62 -18.99 -7.81
CA LYS A 786 33.90 -18.74 -9.24
C LYS A 786 34.33 -17.31 -9.51
N PHE A 787 33.65 -16.32 -8.93
CA PHE A 787 33.92 -14.89 -9.15
C PHE A 787 35.34 -14.51 -8.72
N PHE A 788 35.78 -14.98 -7.55
CA PHE A 788 37.11 -14.69 -7.04
C PHE A 788 38.20 -15.59 -7.67
N ALA A 789 37.92 -16.88 -7.90
CA ALA A 789 38.87 -17.81 -8.53
C ALA A 789 39.21 -17.42 -9.98
N MET A 790 38.23 -16.92 -10.74
CA MET A 790 38.42 -16.43 -12.11
C MET A 790 38.87 -14.96 -12.17
N GLU A 791 39.16 -14.34 -11.02
CA GLU A 791 39.57 -12.94 -10.91
C GLU A 791 38.65 -11.94 -11.62
N LEU A 792 37.33 -12.19 -11.63
CA LEU A 792 36.38 -11.33 -12.33
C LEU A 792 36.37 -9.90 -11.79
N TYR A 793 36.73 -9.71 -10.51
CA TYR A 793 36.90 -8.39 -9.89
C TYR A 793 37.91 -7.50 -10.62
N ARG A 794 38.94 -8.07 -11.27
CA ARG A 794 39.93 -7.30 -12.05
C ARG A 794 39.36 -6.73 -13.35
N GLN A 795 38.23 -7.26 -13.81
CA GLN A 795 37.59 -6.86 -15.08
C GLN A 795 36.56 -5.75 -14.89
N ILE A 796 36.31 -5.33 -13.64
CA ILE A 796 35.36 -4.26 -13.33
C ILE A 796 36.00 -2.90 -13.70
N PRO A 797 35.33 -2.06 -14.50
CA PRO A 797 35.87 -0.75 -14.87
C PRO A 797 35.98 0.18 -13.66
N GLN A 798 37.20 0.59 -13.29
CA GLN A 798 37.46 1.55 -12.22
C GLN A 798 36.79 2.92 -12.46
N ASN A 799 36.60 3.69 -11.38
CA ASN A 799 35.96 5.03 -11.42
C ASN A 799 34.54 5.02 -12.00
N THR A 800 33.84 3.89 -11.94
CA THR A 800 32.44 3.78 -12.35
C THR A 800 31.54 3.48 -11.16
N VAL A 801 30.25 3.76 -11.32
CA VAL A 801 29.21 3.35 -10.35
C VAL A 801 29.22 1.83 -10.12
N ASN A 802 29.62 1.04 -11.12
CA ASN A 802 29.78 -0.40 -11.00
C ASN A 802 30.87 -0.76 -9.97
N PHE A 803 32.08 -0.22 -10.15
CA PHE A 803 33.20 -0.44 -9.23
C PHE A 803 32.90 0.02 -7.81
N LYS A 804 32.33 1.21 -7.66
CA LYS A 804 31.95 1.74 -6.34
C LYS A 804 30.96 0.83 -5.61
N ASN A 805 29.93 0.32 -6.30
CA ASN A 805 28.99 -0.62 -5.68
C ASN A 805 29.61 -1.99 -5.41
N PHE A 806 30.51 -2.49 -6.26
CA PHE A 806 31.29 -3.70 -5.98
C PHE A 806 32.06 -3.58 -4.66
N MET A 807 32.83 -2.50 -4.49
CA MET A 807 33.63 -2.25 -3.30
C MET A 807 32.76 -2.21 -2.04
N SER A 808 31.62 -1.52 -2.09
CA SER A 808 30.68 -1.47 -0.96
C SER A 808 30.08 -2.83 -0.62
N VAL A 809 29.65 -3.60 -1.62
CA VAL A 809 29.09 -4.95 -1.38
C VAL A 809 30.16 -5.90 -0.87
N CYS A 810 31.41 -5.79 -1.34
CA CYS A 810 32.55 -6.50 -0.76
C CYS A 810 32.68 -6.22 0.73
N TYR A 811 32.67 -4.95 1.15
CA TYR A 811 32.74 -4.57 2.56
C TYR A 811 31.66 -5.25 3.41
N PHE A 812 30.40 -5.15 3.00
CA PHE A 812 29.28 -5.77 3.73
C PHE A 812 29.28 -7.30 3.67
N SER A 813 30.00 -7.90 2.72
CA SER A 813 30.09 -9.36 2.52
C SER A 813 31.43 -9.95 2.96
N VAL A 814 32.31 -9.20 3.63
CA VAL A 814 33.66 -9.66 3.99
C VAL A 814 33.63 -10.97 4.77
N SER A 815 32.65 -11.17 5.65
CA SER A 815 32.50 -12.42 6.41
C SER A 815 32.40 -13.66 5.52
N ARG A 816 31.75 -13.54 4.35
CA ARG A 816 31.66 -14.61 3.35
C ARG A 816 32.97 -14.79 2.58
N ILE A 817 33.57 -13.70 2.16
CA ILE A 817 34.83 -13.69 1.38
C ILE A 817 35.96 -14.34 2.20
N LYS A 818 35.99 -14.14 3.52
CA LYS A 818 36.98 -14.74 4.43
C LYS A 818 37.02 -16.28 4.40
N ILE A 819 35.91 -16.91 4.06
CA ILE A 819 35.75 -18.38 4.09
C ILE A 819 36.36 -19.01 2.83
N LEU A 820 36.67 -18.22 1.79
CA LEU A 820 37.32 -18.70 0.57
C LEU A 820 38.70 -19.30 0.84
N ASN A 821 39.16 -20.12 -0.11
CA ASN A 821 40.50 -20.72 -0.11
C ASN A 821 41.58 -19.64 0.09
N ALA A 822 42.62 -19.96 0.87
CA ALA A 822 43.72 -19.05 1.18
C ALA A 822 44.34 -18.41 -0.07
N HIS A 823 44.64 -19.21 -1.11
CA HIS A 823 45.25 -18.71 -2.34
C HIS A 823 44.37 -17.66 -3.05
N ILE A 824 43.06 -17.91 -3.13
CA ILE A 824 42.10 -17.00 -3.75
C ILE A 824 42.04 -15.67 -2.97
N LYS A 825 42.04 -15.75 -1.64
CA LYS A 825 42.01 -14.56 -0.77
C LYS A 825 43.29 -13.75 -0.89
N ASP A 826 44.45 -14.40 -0.89
CA ASP A 826 45.74 -13.74 -0.97
C ASP A 826 45.87 -12.97 -2.29
N ASN A 827 45.46 -13.58 -3.42
CA ASN A 827 45.41 -12.91 -4.72
C ASN A 827 44.49 -11.68 -4.71
N PHE A 828 43.33 -11.78 -4.04
CA PHE A 828 42.39 -10.66 -3.93
C PHE A 828 42.93 -9.54 -3.03
N VAL A 829 43.57 -9.86 -1.91
CA VAL A 829 44.25 -8.90 -1.02
C VAL A 829 45.38 -8.18 -1.74
N GLU A 830 46.19 -8.91 -2.51
CA GLU A 830 47.25 -8.34 -3.33
C GLU A 830 46.69 -7.35 -4.34
N TRP A 831 45.62 -7.73 -5.05
CA TRP A 831 44.94 -6.82 -5.97
C TRP A 831 44.40 -5.57 -5.27
N LEU A 832 43.76 -5.71 -4.09
CA LEU A 832 43.27 -4.57 -3.32
C LEU A 832 44.41 -3.62 -2.90
N ASN A 833 45.57 -4.14 -2.52
CA ASN A 833 46.74 -3.32 -2.21
C ASN A 833 47.17 -2.49 -3.43
N ILE A 834 47.26 -3.12 -4.62
CA ILE A 834 47.60 -2.42 -5.88
C ILE A 834 46.56 -1.33 -6.20
N ILE A 835 45.27 -1.62 -6.06
CA ILE A 835 44.20 -0.65 -6.32
C ILE A 835 44.25 0.52 -5.34
N SER A 836 44.57 0.27 -4.07
CA SER A 836 44.62 1.31 -3.03
C SER A 836 45.67 2.40 -3.29
N GLU A 837 46.68 2.11 -4.12
CA GLU A 837 47.69 3.06 -4.59
C GLU A 837 47.19 3.92 -5.76
N GLY A 838 46.25 3.40 -6.57
CA GLY A 838 45.74 4.06 -7.78
C GLY A 838 44.37 4.74 -7.64
N CYS A 839 43.53 4.32 -6.69
CA CYS A 839 42.16 4.85 -6.51
C CYS A 839 42.00 5.56 -5.15
N MET A 840 42.25 6.87 -5.15
CA MET A 840 42.23 7.70 -3.93
C MET A 840 40.85 7.81 -3.27
N GLU A 841 39.75 7.74 -4.04
CA GLU A 841 38.38 7.91 -3.52
C GLU A 841 37.91 6.72 -2.67
N GLU A 842 38.38 5.51 -2.94
CA GLU A 842 37.91 4.27 -2.28
C GLU A 842 38.93 3.70 -1.28
N LYS A 843 40.07 4.39 -1.12
CA LYS A 843 41.21 3.94 -0.31
C LYS A 843 40.82 3.55 1.12
N GLY A 844 39.92 4.32 1.75
CA GLY A 844 39.41 4.04 3.10
C GLY A 844 38.63 2.71 3.17
N THR A 845 37.68 2.51 2.26
CA THR A 845 36.88 1.28 2.18
C THR A 845 37.75 0.07 1.82
N VAL A 846 38.69 0.22 0.87
CA VAL A 846 39.68 -0.82 0.51
C VAL A 846 40.51 -1.23 1.74
N GLY A 847 41.07 -0.25 2.46
CA GLY A 847 41.85 -0.50 3.66
C GLY A 847 41.05 -1.23 4.74
N ALA A 848 39.78 -0.85 4.94
CA ALA A 848 38.89 -1.53 5.86
C ALA A 848 38.63 -2.99 5.47
N ILE A 849 38.43 -3.27 4.17
CA ILE A 849 38.26 -4.64 3.66
C ILE A 849 39.52 -5.49 3.90
N ILE A 850 40.70 -4.97 3.56
CA ILE A 850 42.00 -5.65 3.79
C ILE A 850 42.18 -5.97 5.28
N GLY A 851 41.98 -4.96 6.14
CA GLY A 851 42.11 -5.10 7.58
C GLY A 851 41.13 -6.12 8.16
N LEU A 852 39.87 -6.09 7.72
CA LEU A 852 38.90 -7.09 8.13
C LEU A 852 39.33 -8.49 7.68
N MET A 853 39.84 -8.68 6.46
CA MET A 853 40.31 -9.98 5.96
C MET A 853 41.57 -10.53 6.65
N GLY A 854 42.21 -9.77 7.54
CA GLY A 854 43.40 -10.20 8.30
C GLY A 854 44.73 -9.94 7.58
N GLY A 855 44.73 -9.16 6.50
CA GLY A 855 45.95 -8.73 5.82
C GLY A 855 46.66 -7.58 6.54
N LYS A 856 47.98 -7.47 6.41
CA LYS A 856 48.72 -6.26 6.82
C LYS A 856 48.50 -5.17 5.77
N TYR A 857 47.83 -4.09 6.16
CA TYR A 857 47.76 -2.87 5.34
C TYR A 857 49.08 -2.10 5.51
N GLU A 858 49.99 -2.20 4.54
CA GLU A 858 51.22 -1.42 4.55
C GLU A 858 50.96 -0.01 4.01
N LEU A 859 50.77 0.96 4.91
CA LEU A 859 50.88 2.38 4.59
C LEU A 859 52.34 2.69 4.23
N LYS A 860 52.71 2.56 2.95
CA LYS A 860 53.97 3.12 2.46
C LYS A 860 53.84 4.65 2.39
N HIS A 861 54.41 5.28 3.41
CA HIS A 861 54.81 6.69 3.54
C HIS A 861 53.87 7.76 2.96
N TRP A 862 53.17 8.45 3.87
CA TRP A 862 52.88 9.87 3.70
C TRP A 862 54.17 10.66 3.95
N ASN A 863 54.61 11.43 2.96
CA ASN A 863 55.36 12.67 3.13
C ASN A 863 54.51 13.80 2.56
#